data_AF-A0A7X9FUU5-F1
#
_entry.id   AF-A0A7X9FUU5-F1
#
_cell.length_a   1.000
_cell.length_b   1.000
_cell.length_c   1.000
_cell.angle_alpha   90.00
_cell.angle_beta   90.00
_cell.angle_gamma   90.00
#
_symmetry.space_group_name_H-M   'P 1'
#
loop_
_entity.id
_entity.type
_entity.pdbx_description
1 polymer ?
#
loop_
_entity_poly.entity_id
_entity_poly.type
_entity_poly.pdbx_seq_one_letter_code
_entity_poly.pdbx_strand_id
1 'polypeptide(L)'
;MTISERATKIGASPTLKISAKARAMRAEGLDVIDLSLGEPDFPTPENIKAAGIKAIQQNFTKYTENDGILELRKAVCQRLKEDYGLEYKPSEVLVSSGAKNSLFNLIEAIVNEGDEVIVPAPYWVTYPEGVSLVKGKPVIVETREEDGFLLTPEKLREAISPSTRAIILNNPSNPTGAAYGREQLEALAEVIRKEDIYVIADEIYSRLVYDGFKFVSFAALGEDIKKKTIIITGVSKTYSMTGWRIGFAAGPAEIINAMSKVQSHTTSNACSISQKASVEAVGGPQFEVNRMVAEFQRRRNYVLMKLQQMAGISCFKPQGAFYVFPNVRSFYGKEAGGIQIRNSYGLAYYLLKEAKVAIVPGDAFGADDYIRISYATSMENLEKGLERMAGALARLKTAKKVKKIYLQNYVTKVRKPVPVEVVGELKVRDALVTEIESHLGYDNYYEWNANINGTIVQLRTNVGHLADFWVENWFPGQLEAGLEPQAVIYAVDNIPGREPRAYYHPETRTGLLINADNYGSLRKLALGMVIDSEEHLGINAIRGMAVALDGKSLVLVGQPGTKKTELFFELLKGAGVQAQTNEIVFVRFSGNQAVADSVERKFFIPANTVELDDRLAKLFDHSKCENVVSRREDCTDLSCPIQADCRLDKGAPYCFRASSEAQAMLDPAWLAGKQGYARRTNLKSLVILRNDRVSPAVVELKKDEALRILESGEPAGAVRTSGARPQPFFNPHLLVINEDKLAIQRMFFSRLLGQVKCYLVNSGVATPADLQSLL
;
A
#
# COMPACT_ATOMS: atom_id res chain seq x y z
N MET A 1 3.78 10.36 -26.17
CA MET A 1 4.34 9.00 -26.37
C MET A 1 4.03 8.21 -25.12
N THR A 2 3.40 7.04 -25.22
CA THR A 2 3.03 6.20 -24.06
C THR A 2 4.01 5.02 -23.93
N ILE A 3 4.40 4.69 -22.70
CA ILE A 3 5.18 3.49 -22.37
C ILE A 3 4.18 2.32 -22.19
N SER A 4 4.58 1.08 -22.50
CA SER A 4 3.70 -0.09 -22.36
C SER A 4 3.21 -0.29 -20.92
N GLU A 5 1.94 -0.64 -20.73
CA GLU A 5 1.33 -0.89 -19.40
C GLU A 5 2.15 -1.84 -18.51
N ARG A 6 2.75 -2.89 -19.09
CA ARG A 6 3.59 -3.85 -18.36
C ARG A 6 4.82 -3.19 -17.74
N ALA A 7 5.55 -2.39 -18.50
CA ALA A 7 6.74 -1.68 -18.00
C ALA A 7 6.38 -0.65 -16.93
N THR A 8 5.17 -0.11 -17.00
CA THR A 8 4.64 0.88 -16.07
C THR A 8 4.15 0.25 -14.75
N LYS A 9 3.70 -1.00 -14.76
CA LYS A 9 3.25 -1.74 -13.56
C LYS A 9 4.37 -2.28 -12.68
N ILE A 10 5.60 -2.36 -13.19
CA ILE A 10 6.75 -2.83 -12.40
C ILE A 10 7.15 -1.74 -11.41
N GLY A 11 7.01 -2.03 -10.12
CA GLY A 11 7.46 -1.14 -9.07
C GLY A 11 8.98 -0.94 -9.10
N ALA A 12 9.45 0.29 -8.87
CA ALA A 12 10.86 0.53 -8.63
C ALA A 12 11.28 -0.24 -7.37
N SER A 13 12.22 -1.18 -7.51
CA SER A 13 12.66 -2.02 -6.40
C SER A 13 13.09 -1.17 -5.18
N PRO A 14 12.49 -1.37 -3.98
CA PRO A 14 12.87 -0.63 -2.78
C PRO A 14 14.37 -0.72 -2.45
N THR A 15 15.01 -1.83 -2.83
CA THR A 15 16.47 -2.02 -2.75
C THR A 15 17.23 -0.95 -3.54
N LEU A 16 16.73 -0.58 -4.74
CA LEU A 16 17.39 0.42 -5.58
C LEU A 16 17.38 1.82 -4.96
N LYS A 17 16.32 2.19 -4.22
CA LYS A 17 16.24 3.51 -3.56
C LYS A 17 17.29 3.67 -2.46
N ILE A 18 17.46 2.65 -1.62
CA ILE A 18 18.48 2.66 -0.57
C ILE A 18 19.88 2.61 -1.18
N SER A 19 20.12 1.74 -2.16
CA SER A 19 21.41 1.65 -2.85
C SER A 19 21.78 2.96 -3.57
N ALA A 20 20.81 3.65 -4.20
CA ALA A 20 21.03 4.94 -4.83
C ALA A 20 21.41 6.01 -3.79
N LYS A 21 20.71 6.07 -2.65
CA LYS A 21 21.04 7.01 -1.57
C LYS A 21 22.41 6.72 -0.95
N ALA A 22 22.74 5.45 -0.70
CA ALA A 22 24.04 5.04 -0.20
C ALA A 22 25.17 5.43 -1.17
N ARG A 23 24.97 5.26 -2.48
CA ARG A 23 25.92 5.70 -3.51
C ARG A 23 26.09 7.22 -3.53
N ALA A 24 25.01 7.98 -3.44
CA ALA A 24 25.07 9.44 -3.36
C ALA A 24 25.86 9.90 -2.12
N MET A 25 25.59 9.31 -0.96
CA MET A 25 26.33 9.61 0.28
C MET A 25 27.83 9.28 0.18
N ARG A 26 28.20 8.19 -0.49
CA ARG A 26 29.62 7.89 -0.78
C ARG A 26 30.25 8.92 -1.72
N ALA A 27 29.52 9.36 -2.74
CA ALA A 27 29.98 10.40 -3.66
C ALA A 27 30.18 11.76 -2.94
N GLU A 28 29.42 12.02 -1.88
CA GLU A 28 29.61 13.15 -0.95
C GLU A 28 30.80 12.94 0.03
N GLY A 29 31.57 11.85 -0.11
CA GLY A 29 32.73 11.56 0.74
C GLY A 29 32.39 10.90 2.09
N LEU A 30 31.14 10.48 2.30
CA LEU A 30 30.75 9.79 3.54
C LEU A 30 31.17 8.31 3.49
N ASP A 31 31.75 7.83 4.58
CA ASP A 31 32.10 6.42 4.76
C ASP A 31 30.85 5.57 5.07
N VAL A 32 30.22 5.06 3.99
CA VAL A 32 29.03 4.21 4.06
C VAL A 32 29.39 2.74 3.91
N ILE A 33 29.06 1.94 4.93
CA ILE A 33 29.15 0.48 4.90
C ILE A 33 27.90 -0.07 4.21
N ASP A 34 28.07 -0.90 3.20
CA ASP A 34 26.96 -1.47 2.43
C ASP A 34 26.84 -2.97 2.70
N LEU A 35 25.80 -3.33 3.46
CA LEU A 35 25.41 -4.70 3.77
C LEU A 35 24.15 -5.09 2.97
N SER A 36 23.82 -4.34 1.91
CA SER A 36 22.66 -4.60 1.06
C SER A 36 23.00 -5.47 -0.15
N LEU A 37 24.25 -5.49 -0.59
CA LEU A 37 24.69 -6.13 -1.82
C LEU A 37 24.60 -7.65 -1.78
N GLY A 38 24.06 -8.23 -2.84
CA GLY A 38 23.87 -9.67 -2.98
C GLY A 38 24.97 -10.36 -3.78
N GLU A 39 26.23 -9.95 -3.68
CA GLU A 39 27.34 -10.54 -4.44
C GLU A 39 28.52 -10.93 -3.55
N PRO A 40 29.19 -12.07 -3.81
CA PRO A 40 30.45 -12.41 -3.16
C PRO A 40 31.52 -11.33 -3.39
N ASP A 41 32.28 -11.01 -2.35
CA ASP A 41 33.41 -10.07 -2.39
C ASP A 41 34.73 -10.71 -2.86
N PHE A 42 34.75 -12.03 -3.03
CA PHE A 42 35.89 -12.75 -3.57
C PHE A 42 36.11 -12.39 -5.05
N PRO A 43 37.35 -12.33 -5.54
CA PRO A 43 37.58 -12.31 -6.98
C PRO A 43 37.09 -13.62 -7.61
N THR A 44 36.74 -13.58 -8.90
CA THR A 44 36.56 -14.81 -9.69
C THR A 44 37.85 -15.68 -9.58
N PRO A 45 37.76 -17.00 -9.39
CA PRO A 45 38.92 -17.89 -9.33
C PRO A 45 39.85 -17.77 -10.54
N GLU A 46 41.16 -17.94 -10.32
CA GLU A 46 42.18 -17.62 -11.32
C GLU A 46 42.12 -18.53 -12.55
N ASN A 47 41.84 -19.82 -12.36
CA ASN A 47 41.63 -20.76 -13.46
C ASN A 47 40.46 -20.32 -14.37
N ILE A 48 39.38 -19.83 -13.77
CA ILE A 48 38.19 -19.34 -14.49
C ILE A 48 38.52 -18.04 -15.26
N LYS A 49 39.24 -17.10 -14.65
CA LYS A 49 39.72 -15.90 -15.37
C LYS A 49 40.60 -16.27 -16.55
N ALA A 50 41.56 -17.17 -16.34
CA ALA A 50 42.47 -17.62 -17.39
C ALA A 50 41.70 -18.26 -18.57
N ALA A 51 40.65 -19.03 -18.30
CA ALA A 51 39.78 -19.59 -19.33
C ALA A 51 39.05 -18.49 -20.14
N GLY A 52 38.54 -17.45 -19.47
CA GLY A 52 37.95 -16.28 -20.13
C GLY A 52 38.96 -15.50 -20.98
N ILE A 53 40.16 -15.23 -20.45
CA ILE A 53 41.25 -14.55 -21.17
C ILE A 53 41.66 -15.36 -22.40
N LYS A 54 41.81 -16.68 -22.25
CA LYS A 54 42.15 -17.59 -23.34
C LYS A 54 41.09 -17.54 -24.44
N ALA A 55 39.80 -17.51 -24.08
CA ALA A 55 38.72 -17.38 -25.06
C ALA A 55 38.82 -16.08 -25.87
N ILE A 56 39.19 -14.96 -25.23
CA ILE A 56 39.46 -13.68 -25.91
C ILE A 56 40.65 -13.82 -26.87
N GLN A 57 41.78 -14.35 -26.38
CA GLN A 57 43.00 -14.53 -27.17
C GLN A 57 42.80 -15.45 -28.38
N GLN A 58 41.92 -16.44 -28.25
CA GLN A 58 41.56 -17.38 -29.33
C GLN A 58 40.46 -16.85 -30.25
N ASN A 59 40.05 -15.59 -30.11
CA ASN A 59 38.97 -14.97 -30.89
C ASN A 59 37.64 -15.72 -30.81
N PHE A 60 37.30 -16.32 -29.66
CA PHE A 60 36.01 -16.97 -29.41
C PHE A 60 34.91 -15.93 -29.15
N THR A 61 34.68 -15.05 -30.13
CA THR A 61 33.89 -13.81 -30.03
C THR A 61 32.68 -13.79 -30.95
N LYS A 62 32.39 -14.91 -31.63
CA LYS A 62 31.25 -15.04 -32.56
C LYS A 62 30.01 -15.57 -31.84
N TYR A 63 28.88 -15.52 -32.54
CA TYR A 63 27.65 -16.17 -32.07
C TYR A 63 27.93 -17.65 -31.73
N THR A 64 27.27 -18.11 -30.68
CA THR A 64 27.25 -19.52 -30.28
C THR A 64 25.84 -20.06 -30.47
N GLU A 65 25.65 -21.36 -30.26
CA GLU A 65 24.30 -21.94 -30.20
C GLU A 65 23.44 -21.16 -29.19
N ASN A 66 22.18 -20.90 -29.55
CA ASN A 66 21.24 -20.16 -28.70
C ASN A 66 21.14 -20.79 -27.30
N ASP A 67 21.17 -22.12 -27.23
CA ASP A 67 21.07 -22.88 -25.98
C ASP A 67 22.35 -22.85 -25.14
N GLY A 68 23.43 -22.32 -25.70
CA GLY A 68 24.78 -22.39 -25.18
C GLY A 68 25.63 -23.48 -25.82
N ILE A 69 26.94 -23.28 -25.78
CA ILE A 69 27.92 -24.20 -26.37
C ILE A 69 27.76 -25.62 -25.78
N LEU A 70 27.82 -26.63 -26.64
CA LEU A 70 27.64 -28.03 -26.24
C LEU A 70 28.59 -28.46 -25.11
N GLU A 71 29.83 -27.96 -25.12
CA GLU A 71 30.83 -28.19 -24.07
C GLU A 71 30.33 -27.77 -22.69
N LEU A 72 29.71 -26.58 -22.59
CA LEU A 72 29.17 -26.06 -21.34
C LEU A 72 27.94 -26.83 -20.90
N ARG A 73 27.01 -27.13 -21.81
CA ARG A 73 25.82 -27.93 -21.48
C ARG A 73 26.20 -29.32 -20.95
N LYS A 74 27.20 -29.97 -21.56
CA LYS A 74 27.76 -31.24 -21.05
C LYS A 74 28.38 -31.09 -19.66
N ALA A 75 29.16 -30.03 -19.44
CA ALA A 75 29.80 -29.78 -18.15
C ALA A 75 28.76 -29.51 -17.04
N VAL A 76 27.66 -28.82 -17.37
CA VAL A 76 26.51 -28.63 -16.45
C VAL A 76 25.83 -29.96 -16.13
N CYS A 77 25.53 -30.82 -17.12
CA CYS A 77 24.98 -32.15 -16.88
C CYS A 77 25.87 -32.97 -15.93
N GLN A 78 27.18 -32.95 -16.17
CA GLN A 78 28.14 -33.66 -15.34
C GLN A 78 28.16 -33.12 -13.91
N ARG A 79 28.17 -31.80 -13.74
CA ARG A 79 28.13 -31.15 -12.41
C ARG A 79 26.85 -31.49 -11.65
N LEU A 80 25.69 -31.48 -12.31
CA LEU A 80 24.41 -31.87 -11.69
C LEU A 80 24.40 -33.35 -11.26
N LYS A 81 25.01 -34.23 -12.05
CA LYS A 81 25.18 -35.65 -11.70
C LYS A 81 26.11 -35.83 -10.51
N GLU A 82 27.26 -35.16 -10.50
CA GLU A 82 28.24 -35.25 -9.41
C GLU A 82 27.72 -34.68 -8.09
N ASP A 83 27.07 -33.52 -8.14
CA ASP A 83 26.65 -32.81 -6.93
C ASP A 83 25.34 -33.36 -6.36
N TYR A 84 24.40 -33.78 -7.22
CA TYR A 84 23.02 -34.10 -6.83
C TYR A 84 22.50 -35.45 -7.32
N GLY A 85 23.30 -36.22 -8.06
CA GLY A 85 22.87 -37.50 -8.64
C GLY A 85 21.87 -37.37 -9.78
N LEU A 86 21.75 -36.18 -10.39
CA LEU A 86 20.77 -35.90 -11.43
C LEU A 86 21.36 -36.07 -12.83
N GLU A 87 20.78 -37.00 -13.60
CA GLU A 87 21.15 -37.21 -15.00
C GLU A 87 20.26 -36.40 -15.95
N TYR A 88 20.87 -35.54 -16.76
CA TYR A 88 20.23 -34.79 -17.84
C TYR A 88 21.03 -34.94 -19.13
N LYS A 89 20.35 -34.83 -20.27
CA LYS A 89 20.97 -34.71 -21.59
C LYS A 89 21.29 -33.24 -21.87
N PRO A 90 22.28 -32.93 -22.74
CA PRO A 90 22.54 -31.53 -23.12
C PRO A 90 21.32 -30.81 -23.73
N SER A 91 20.38 -31.54 -24.35
CA SER A 91 19.11 -30.99 -24.86
C SER A 91 18.10 -30.61 -23.76
N GLU A 92 18.38 -30.97 -22.52
CA GLU A 92 17.58 -30.67 -21.33
C GLU A 92 18.22 -29.54 -20.51
N VAL A 93 19.18 -28.81 -21.09
CA VAL A 93 19.91 -27.71 -20.45
C VAL A 93 19.90 -26.47 -21.35
N LEU A 94 19.52 -25.32 -20.78
CA LEU A 94 19.62 -24.00 -21.40
C LEU A 94 20.64 -23.13 -20.65
N VAL A 95 21.55 -22.49 -21.38
CA VAL A 95 22.45 -21.45 -20.87
C VAL A 95 21.90 -20.06 -21.19
N SER A 96 21.78 -19.19 -20.20
CA SER A 96 21.20 -17.85 -20.33
C SER A 96 22.11 -16.75 -19.78
N SER A 97 21.74 -15.49 -20.01
CA SER A 97 22.46 -14.30 -19.51
C SER A 97 22.26 -14.05 -18.00
N GLY A 98 22.63 -15.06 -17.19
CA GLY A 98 22.43 -15.12 -15.74
C GLY A 98 21.13 -15.83 -15.36
N ALA A 99 21.07 -16.36 -14.13
CA ALA A 99 19.92 -17.12 -13.62
C ALA A 99 18.61 -16.31 -13.62
N LYS A 100 18.68 -14.98 -13.48
CA LYS A 100 17.52 -14.09 -13.63
C LYS A 100 16.89 -14.18 -15.03
N ASN A 101 17.70 -14.30 -16.08
CA ASN A 101 17.19 -14.48 -17.44
C ASN A 101 16.64 -15.89 -17.63
N SER A 102 17.27 -16.93 -17.04
CA SER A 102 16.71 -18.28 -17.03
C SER A 102 15.32 -18.34 -16.36
N LEU A 103 15.14 -17.68 -15.20
CA LEU A 103 13.84 -17.54 -14.53
C LEU A 103 12.81 -16.83 -15.42
N PHE A 104 13.20 -15.71 -16.03
CA PHE A 104 12.29 -14.95 -16.88
C PHE A 104 11.86 -15.75 -18.11
N ASN A 105 12.79 -16.40 -18.81
CA ASN A 105 12.50 -17.26 -19.94
C ASN A 105 11.57 -18.43 -19.54
N LEU A 106 11.76 -19.00 -18.35
CA LEU A 106 10.91 -20.06 -17.84
C LEU A 106 9.49 -19.57 -17.56
N ILE A 107 9.36 -18.45 -16.84
CA ILE A 107 8.06 -17.84 -16.53
C ILE A 107 7.32 -17.51 -17.83
N GLU A 108 7.97 -16.86 -18.80
CA GLU A 108 7.38 -16.55 -20.10
C GLU A 108 7.03 -17.79 -20.93
N ALA A 109 7.78 -18.89 -20.78
CA ALA A 109 7.50 -20.13 -21.48
C ALA A 109 6.32 -20.93 -20.92
N ILE A 110 6.01 -20.82 -19.62
CA ILE A 110 5.03 -21.71 -18.96
C ILE A 110 3.78 -21.00 -18.42
N VAL A 111 3.80 -19.68 -18.24
CA VAL A 111 2.71 -18.91 -17.60
C VAL A 111 1.92 -18.14 -18.65
N ASN A 112 0.60 -18.36 -18.69
CA ASN A 112 -0.34 -17.58 -19.49
C ASN A 112 -0.97 -16.45 -18.67
N GLU A 113 -1.72 -15.58 -19.36
CA GLU A 113 -2.50 -14.54 -18.70
C GLU A 113 -3.54 -15.15 -17.74
N GLY A 114 -3.49 -14.75 -16.48
CA GLY A 114 -4.37 -15.24 -15.41
C GLY A 114 -3.87 -16.50 -14.68
N ASP A 115 -2.84 -17.19 -15.18
CA ASP A 115 -2.24 -18.33 -14.48
C ASP A 115 -1.63 -17.90 -13.14
N GLU A 116 -1.84 -18.71 -12.11
CA GLU A 116 -1.34 -18.46 -10.76
C GLU A 116 0.04 -19.10 -10.55
N VAL A 117 0.96 -18.35 -9.94
CA VAL A 117 2.27 -18.88 -9.53
C VAL A 117 2.44 -18.67 -8.02
N ILE A 118 2.61 -19.76 -7.29
CA ILE A 118 2.78 -19.74 -5.84
C ILE A 118 4.20 -19.28 -5.49
N VAL A 119 4.29 -18.27 -4.61
CA VAL A 119 5.56 -17.67 -4.18
C VAL A 119 5.58 -17.58 -2.64
N PRO A 120 6.36 -18.43 -1.94
CA PRO A 120 6.50 -18.35 -0.50
C PRO A 120 7.20 -17.06 -0.07
N ALA A 121 6.60 -16.29 0.84
CA ALA A 121 7.23 -15.15 1.50
C ALA A 121 7.92 -15.59 2.81
N PRO A 122 9.11 -15.08 3.16
CA PRO A 122 9.85 -14.02 2.46
C PRO A 122 10.48 -14.49 1.13
N TYR A 123 10.30 -13.71 0.06
CA TYR A 123 10.72 -14.07 -1.30
C TYR A 123 11.80 -13.15 -1.85
N TRP A 124 12.55 -13.57 -2.87
CA TRP A 124 13.38 -12.64 -3.64
C TRP A 124 12.50 -11.71 -4.49
N VAL A 125 12.75 -10.40 -4.37
CA VAL A 125 11.98 -9.29 -4.96
C VAL A 125 11.54 -9.46 -6.42
N THR A 126 12.26 -10.26 -7.22
CA THR A 126 12.00 -10.43 -8.65
C THR A 126 10.93 -11.48 -8.95
N TYR A 127 10.70 -12.46 -8.07
CA TYR A 127 9.75 -13.55 -8.35
C TYR A 127 8.32 -13.05 -8.65
N PRO A 128 7.66 -12.26 -7.77
CA PRO A 128 6.31 -11.79 -8.06
C PRO A 128 6.26 -10.85 -9.27
N GLU A 129 7.27 -10.00 -9.44
CA GLU A 129 7.36 -9.08 -10.58
C GLU A 129 7.51 -9.83 -11.92
N GLY A 130 8.30 -10.90 -11.96
CA GLY A 130 8.47 -11.74 -13.14
C GLY A 130 7.16 -12.39 -13.58
N VAL A 131 6.35 -12.85 -12.62
CA VAL A 131 5.02 -13.43 -12.88
C VAL A 131 4.05 -12.36 -13.39
N SER A 132 3.99 -11.21 -12.71
CA SER A 132 3.12 -10.09 -13.10
C SER A 132 3.46 -9.54 -14.49
N LEU A 133 4.75 -9.54 -14.87
CA LEU A 133 5.23 -9.07 -16.17
C LEU A 133 4.64 -9.82 -17.36
N VAL A 134 4.37 -11.12 -17.20
CA VAL A 134 3.72 -11.96 -18.22
C VAL A 134 2.21 -12.05 -18.02
N LYS A 135 1.65 -11.18 -17.17
CA LYS A 135 0.23 -11.16 -16.75
C LYS A 135 -0.24 -12.41 -16.00
N GLY A 136 0.68 -13.16 -15.42
CA GLY A 136 0.34 -14.15 -14.40
C GLY A 136 -0.03 -13.47 -13.07
N LYS A 137 -0.59 -14.24 -12.15
CA LYS A 137 -0.96 -13.80 -10.80
C LYS A 137 -0.04 -14.44 -9.75
N PRO A 138 0.84 -13.67 -9.09
CA PRO A 138 1.61 -14.21 -7.98
C PRO A 138 0.70 -14.46 -6.77
N VAL A 139 0.67 -15.69 -6.28
CA VAL A 139 -0.04 -16.10 -5.06
C VAL A 139 0.98 -16.18 -3.92
N ILE A 140 1.01 -15.13 -3.09
CA ILE A 140 1.97 -15.02 -1.99
C ILE A 140 1.51 -15.88 -0.81
N VAL A 141 2.39 -16.76 -0.32
CA VAL A 141 2.13 -17.62 0.84
C VAL A 141 3.08 -17.26 1.98
N GLU A 142 2.56 -16.70 3.06
CA GLU A 142 3.38 -16.23 4.19
C GLU A 142 3.91 -17.40 5.03
N THR A 143 5.24 -17.45 5.16
CA THR A 143 5.95 -18.29 6.13
C THR A 143 6.45 -17.45 7.29
N ARG A 144 6.76 -18.09 8.41
CA ARG A 144 7.14 -17.41 9.66
C ARG A 144 8.46 -17.93 10.18
N GLU A 145 9.12 -17.14 11.04
CA GLU A 145 10.37 -17.55 11.70
C GLU A 145 10.18 -18.83 12.52
N GLU A 146 9.00 -19.02 13.11
CA GLU A 146 8.61 -20.26 13.84
C GLU A 146 8.59 -21.51 12.96
N ASP A 147 8.26 -21.36 11.68
CA ASP A 147 8.29 -22.43 10.67
C ASP A 147 9.68 -22.53 9.99
N GLY A 148 10.69 -21.78 10.48
CA GLY A 148 12.01 -21.66 9.85
C GLY A 148 12.00 -20.94 8.50
N PHE A 149 10.95 -20.16 8.22
CA PHE A 149 10.67 -19.55 6.91
C PHE A 149 10.47 -20.55 5.76
N LEU A 150 10.03 -21.76 6.07
CA LEU A 150 9.80 -22.82 5.10
C LEU A 150 8.29 -22.99 4.84
N LEU A 151 7.94 -23.24 3.58
CA LEU A 151 6.58 -23.58 3.20
C LEU A 151 6.22 -24.96 3.73
N THR A 152 5.03 -25.09 4.31
CA THR A 152 4.51 -26.37 4.78
C THR A 152 3.59 -27.02 3.73
N PRO A 153 3.46 -28.36 3.74
CA PRO A 153 2.52 -29.07 2.86
C PRO A 153 1.07 -28.59 3.00
N GLU A 154 0.65 -28.19 4.20
CA GLU A 154 -0.69 -27.66 4.49
C GLU A 154 -0.91 -26.34 3.76
N LYS A 155 -0.01 -25.38 3.95
CA LYS A 155 -0.07 -24.07 3.29
C LYS A 155 0.04 -24.19 1.77
N LEU A 156 0.83 -25.15 1.28
CA LEU A 156 0.89 -25.45 -0.15
C LEU A 156 -0.47 -25.92 -0.67
N ARG A 157 -1.10 -26.90 -0.02
CA ARG A 157 -2.43 -27.41 -0.41
C ARG A 157 -3.50 -26.30 -0.43
N GLU A 158 -3.48 -25.41 0.56
CA GLU A 158 -4.42 -24.29 0.66
C GLU A 158 -4.22 -23.24 -0.45
N ALA A 159 -3.00 -23.08 -0.95
CA ALA A 159 -2.67 -22.11 -1.99
C ALA A 159 -2.92 -22.62 -3.41
N ILE A 160 -3.05 -23.94 -3.60
CA ILE A 160 -3.28 -24.54 -4.91
C ILE A 160 -4.74 -24.35 -5.34
N SER A 161 -4.90 -23.91 -6.58
CA SER A 161 -6.18 -23.72 -7.27
C SER A 161 -6.11 -24.35 -8.68
N PRO A 162 -7.25 -24.52 -9.38
CA PRO A 162 -7.24 -24.96 -10.78
C PRO A 162 -6.45 -24.04 -11.73
N SER A 163 -6.20 -22.79 -11.34
CA SER A 163 -5.38 -21.83 -12.11
C SER A 163 -3.90 -21.89 -11.75
N THR A 164 -3.51 -22.67 -10.74
CA THR A 164 -2.10 -22.79 -10.34
C THR A 164 -1.30 -23.48 -11.44
N ARG A 165 -0.27 -22.79 -11.93
CA ARG A 165 0.60 -23.29 -12.99
C ARG A 165 1.96 -23.75 -12.47
N ALA A 166 2.49 -23.06 -11.47
CA ALA A 166 3.78 -23.37 -10.90
C ALA A 166 3.91 -22.91 -9.44
N ILE A 167 4.89 -23.48 -8.76
CA ILE A 167 5.43 -22.96 -7.50
C ILE A 167 6.90 -22.61 -7.68
N ILE A 168 7.34 -21.49 -7.09
CA ILE A 168 8.75 -21.13 -6.97
C ILE A 168 9.26 -21.57 -5.61
N LEU A 169 10.27 -22.45 -5.61
CA LEU A 169 11.01 -22.86 -4.41
C LEU A 169 12.45 -22.37 -4.53
N ASN A 170 12.82 -21.37 -3.72
CA ASN A 170 14.20 -20.92 -3.62
C ASN A 170 14.90 -21.56 -2.42
N ASN A 171 15.88 -22.43 -2.70
CA ASN A 171 16.51 -23.28 -1.69
C ASN A 171 18.02 -23.41 -1.95
N PRO A 172 18.90 -22.94 -1.05
CA PRO A 172 18.65 -22.06 0.08
C PRO A 172 18.06 -20.69 -0.32
N SER A 173 17.31 -20.07 0.59
CA SER A 173 16.53 -18.87 0.31
C SER A 173 17.32 -17.56 0.36
N ASN A 174 17.00 -16.63 -0.54
CA ASN A 174 17.17 -15.19 -0.37
C ASN A 174 15.77 -14.58 -0.13
N PRO A 175 15.49 -13.99 1.04
CA PRO A 175 16.46 -13.33 1.93
C PRO A 175 16.86 -14.10 3.20
N THR A 176 16.24 -15.24 3.51
CA THR A 176 16.31 -15.82 4.86
C THR A 176 17.54 -16.70 5.10
N GLY A 177 18.11 -17.23 4.02
CA GLY A 177 19.12 -18.29 4.04
C GLY A 177 18.63 -19.60 4.64
N ALA A 178 17.30 -19.76 4.79
CA ALA A 178 16.67 -21.02 5.15
C ALA A 178 16.88 -22.05 4.04
N ALA A 179 17.04 -23.31 4.44
CA ALA A 179 17.12 -24.43 3.50
C ALA A 179 16.26 -25.59 3.98
N TYR A 180 15.60 -26.26 3.03
CA TYR A 180 14.74 -27.40 3.32
C TYR A 180 15.56 -28.67 3.50
N GLY A 181 15.31 -29.41 4.58
CA GLY A 181 15.79 -30.78 4.73
C GLY A 181 15.05 -31.75 3.81
N ARG A 182 15.62 -32.95 3.63
CA ARG A 182 15.05 -34.02 2.79
C ARG A 182 13.58 -34.30 3.12
N GLU A 183 13.26 -34.57 4.38
CA GLU A 183 11.90 -34.93 4.83
C GLU A 183 10.88 -33.82 4.52
N GLN A 184 11.28 -32.56 4.67
CA GLN A 184 10.43 -31.41 4.36
C GLN A 184 10.16 -31.30 2.86
N LEU A 185 11.18 -31.51 2.02
CA LEU A 185 10.98 -31.51 0.57
C LEU A 185 10.16 -32.72 0.10
N GLU A 186 10.35 -33.90 0.70
CA GLU A 186 9.55 -35.09 0.42
C GLU A 186 8.07 -34.86 0.75
N ALA A 187 7.77 -34.21 1.88
CA ALA A 187 6.41 -33.86 2.24
C ALA A 187 5.76 -32.85 1.27
N LEU A 188 6.52 -31.89 0.73
CA LEU A 188 6.04 -31.00 -0.34
C LEU A 188 5.84 -31.78 -1.65
N ALA A 189 6.77 -32.68 -2.00
CA ALA A 189 6.67 -33.53 -3.18
C ALA A 189 5.42 -34.40 -3.16
N GLU A 190 5.00 -34.93 -2.01
CA GLU A 190 3.73 -35.68 -1.89
C GLU A 190 2.49 -34.86 -2.26
N VAL A 191 2.51 -33.55 -2.04
CA VAL A 191 1.46 -32.65 -2.51
C VAL A 191 1.57 -32.48 -4.02
N ILE A 192 2.76 -32.13 -4.52
CA ILE A 192 3.01 -31.89 -5.95
C ILE A 192 2.67 -33.09 -6.84
N ARG A 193 2.89 -34.33 -6.37
CA ARG A 193 2.55 -35.55 -7.13
C ARG A 193 1.08 -35.64 -7.53
N LYS A 194 0.18 -35.02 -6.75
CA LYS A 194 -1.27 -35.08 -6.96
C LYS A 194 -1.77 -33.97 -7.88
N GLU A 195 -0.89 -33.06 -8.30
CA GLU A 195 -1.24 -31.81 -8.96
C GLU A 195 -0.52 -31.67 -10.29
N ASP A 196 -1.14 -31.05 -11.29
CA ASP A 196 -0.51 -30.80 -12.60
C ASP A 196 0.19 -29.44 -12.68
N ILE A 197 1.13 -29.22 -11.77
CA ILE A 197 1.87 -27.96 -11.65
C ILE A 197 3.38 -28.18 -11.75
N TYR A 198 4.09 -27.16 -12.24
CA TYR A 198 5.55 -27.16 -12.29
C TYR A 198 6.20 -26.70 -10.98
N VAL A 199 7.41 -27.16 -10.73
CA VAL A 199 8.27 -26.65 -9.65
C VAL A 199 9.44 -25.90 -10.28
N ILE A 200 9.49 -24.59 -10.05
CA ILE A 200 10.63 -23.74 -10.37
C ILE A 200 11.58 -23.80 -9.18
N ALA A 201 12.59 -24.66 -9.26
CA ALA A 201 13.57 -24.85 -8.20
C ALA A 201 14.76 -23.89 -8.41
N ASP A 202 14.72 -22.72 -7.78
CA ASP A 202 15.86 -21.80 -7.77
C ASP A 202 16.89 -22.25 -6.73
N GLU A 203 17.89 -22.98 -7.23
CA GLU A 203 18.95 -23.65 -6.46
C GLU A 203 20.30 -22.94 -6.64
N ILE A 204 20.28 -21.63 -6.94
CA ILE A 204 21.49 -20.82 -7.17
C ILE A 204 22.45 -20.78 -5.97
N TYR A 205 21.96 -21.05 -4.76
CA TYR A 205 22.74 -21.10 -3.51
C TYR A 205 23.05 -22.52 -3.01
N SER A 206 22.71 -23.55 -3.79
CA SER A 206 22.81 -24.98 -3.38
C SER A 206 24.18 -25.42 -2.87
N ARG A 207 25.27 -24.79 -3.36
CA ARG A 207 26.65 -25.05 -2.91
C ARG A 207 27.11 -24.18 -1.74
N LEU A 208 26.33 -23.16 -1.36
CA LEU A 208 26.64 -22.26 -0.25
C LEU A 208 25.83 -22.68 0.97
N VAL A 209 26.17 -23.84 1.53
CA VAL A 209 25.52 -24.44 2.71
C VAL A 209 26.53 -24.63 3.84
N TYR A 210 26.05 -24.63 5.07
CA TYR A 210 26.88 -24.51 6.27
C TYR A 210 26.67 -25.63 7.26
N ASP A 211 27.59 -25.75 8.23
CA ASP A 211 27.48 -26.69 9.36
C ASP A 211 27.29 -28.16 8.93
N GLY A 212 27.79 -28.53 7.74
CA GLY A 212 27.62 -29.87 7.17
C GLY A 212 26.21 -30.17 6.68
N PHE A 213 25.34 -29.16 6.54
CA PHE A 213 24.00 -29.31 5.97
C PHE A 213 24.09 -29.95 4.58
N LYS A 214 23.35 -31.05 4.39
CA LYS A 214 23.30 -31.77 3.12
C LYS A 214 22.15 -31.24 2.28
N PHE A 215 22.49 -30.45 1.27
CA PHE A 215 21.52 -29.97 0.29
C PHE A 215 20.89 -31.14 -0.48
N VAL A 216 19.60 -31.03 -0.77
CA VAL A 216 18.86 -31.95 -1.65
C VAL A 216 18.17 -31.11 -2.71
N SER A 217 18.49 -31.37 -3.97
CA SER A 217 17.77 -30.78 -5.10
C SER A 217 16.34 -31.33 -5.13
N PHE A 218 15.35 -30.49 -5.42
CA PHE A 218 13.95 -30.94 -5.44
C PHE A 218 13.74 -32.04 -6.49
N ALA A 219 14.41 -31.92 -7.64
CA ALA A 219 14.35 -32.91 -8.72
C ALA A 219 14.93 -34.28 -8.32
N ALA A 220 15.75 -34.35 -7.26
CA ALA A 220 16.39 -35.60 -6.81
C ALA A 220 15.47 -36.47 -5.93
N LEU A 221 14.21 -36.05 -5.72
CA LEU A 221 13.23 -36.79 -4.92
C LEU A 221 12.50 -37.92 -5.67
N GLY A 222 12.68 -38.02 -6.98
CA GLY A 222 12.08 -39.06 -7.80
C GLY A 222 11.98 -38.65 -9.27
N GLU A 223 11.93 -39.63 -10.18
CA GLU A 223 11.83 -39.37 -11.63
C GLU A 223 10.48 -38.71 -12.02
N ASP A 224 9.42 -38.98 -11.26
CA ASP A 224 8.13 -38.30 -11.40
C ASP A 224 8.20 -36.82 -11.04
N ILE A 225 8.90 -36.49 -9.94
CA ILE A 225 9.13 -35.10 -9.51
C ILE A 225 10.10 -34.37 -10.44
N LYS A 226 11.18 -35.04 -10.87
CA LYS A 226 12.14 -34.50 -11.83
C LYS A 226 11.47 -34.04 -13.13
N LYS A 227 10.47 -34.77 -13.62
CA LYS A 227 9.68 -34.40 -14.81
C LYS A 227 8.83 -33.14 -14.62
N LYS A 228 8.51 -32.76 -13.39
CA LYS A 228 7.76 -31.53 -13.05
C LYS A 228 8.68 -30.38 -12.64
N THR A 229 9.98 -30.63 -12.47
CA THR A 229 10.92 -29.67 -11.89
C THR A 229 11.82 -29.06 -12.95
N ILE A 230 11.93 -27.73 -12.93
CA ILE A 230 12.93 -27.00 -13.69
C ILE A 230 13.89 -26.35 -12.68
N ILE A 231 15.12 -26.84 -12.68
CA ILE A 231 16.20 -26.33 -11.84
C ILE A 231 16.73 -25.06 -12.48
N ILE A 232 16.77 -23.98 -11.72
CA ILE A 232 17.48 -22.76 -12.06
C ILE A 232 18.71 -22.63 -11.17
N THR A 233 19.88 -22.49 -11.79
CA THR A 233 21.15 -22.27 -11.08
C THR A 233 22.11 -21.49 -11.97
N GLY A 234 23.39 -21.41 -11.62
CA GLY A 234 24.36 -20.62 -12.36
C GLY A 234 25.68 -20.40 -11.63
N VAL A 235 26.58 -19.67 -12.28
CA VAL A 235 27.93 -19.47 -11.75
C VAL A 235 28.07 -18.26 -10.83
N SER A 236 27.04 -17.41 -10.78
CA SER A 236 27.13 -16.09 -10.14
C SER A 236 27.53 -16.13 -8.67
N LYS A 237 27.02 -17.11 -7.91
CA LYS A 237 27.15 -17.15 -6.44
C LYS A 237 28.24 -18.12 -6.01
N THR A 238 28.19 -19.35 -6.52
CA THR A 238 29.13 -20.42 -6.21
C THR A 238 30.57 -20.08 -6.59
N TYR A 239 30.79 -19.35 -7.70
CA TYR A 239 32.12 -19.11 -8.25
C TYR A 239 32.53 -17.62 -8.24
N SER A 240 31.80 -16.76 -7.52
CA SER A 240 32.00 -15.30 -7.57
C SER A 240 32.08 -14.73 -8.99
N MET A 241 31.03 -14.98 -9.78
CA MET A 241 30.95 -14.60 -11.19
C MET A 241 29.73 -13.72 -11.50
N THR A 242 29.31 -12.86 -10.58
CA THR A 242 28.09 -12.05 -10.74
C THR A 242 28.10 -11.20 -12.01
N GLY A 243 29.24 -10.58 -12.35
CA GLY A 243 29.42 -9.75 -13.54
C GLY A 243 29.54 -10.50 -14.87
N TRP A 244 29.80 -11.81 -14.85
CA TRP A 244 29.96 -12.61 -16.09
C TRP A 244 28.63 -12.97 -16.76
N ARG A 245 27.54 -12.90 -15.99
CA ARG A 245 26.15 -13.08 -16.44
C ARG A 245 25.89 -14.44 -17.10
N ILE A 246 26.19 -15.55 -16.40
CA ILE A 246 25.83 -16.91 -16.85
C ILE A 246 24.92 -17.60 -15.83
N GLY A 247 23.82 -18.17 -16.34
CA GLY A 247 22.85 -18.99 -15.61
C GLY A 247 22.43 -20.21 -16.42
N PHE A 248 21.87 -21.20 -15.74
CA PHE A 248 21.47 -22.48 -16.30
C PHE A 248 20.03 -22.79 -15.90
N ALA A 249 19.27 -23.35 -16.84
CA ALA A 249 18.05 -24.08 -16.56
C ALA A 249 18.23 -25.54 -16.95
N ALA A 250 17.79 -26.48 -16.11
CA ALA A 250 17.76 -27.91 -16.42
C ALA A 250 16.38 -28.49 -16.10
N GLY A 251 15.78 -29.21 -17.06
CA GLY A 251 14.41 -29.69 -16.93
C GLY A 251 13.93 -30.45 -18.17
N PRO A 252 12.63 -30.77 -18.28
CA PRO A 252 12.09 -31.48 -19.43
C PRO A 252 12.44 -30.78 -20.75
N ALA A 253 12.90 -31.57 -21.74
CA ALA A 253 13.36 -31.03 -23.03
C ALA A 253 12.32 -30.13 -23.72
N GLU A 254 11.02 -30.43 -23.59
CA GLU A 254 9.95 -29.61 -24.15
C GLU A 254 9.92 -28.19 -23.57
N ILE A 255 10.09 -28.07 -22.25
CA ILE A 255 10.10 -26.79 -21.54
C ILE A 255 11.39 -26.02 -21.86
N ILE A 256 12.53 -26.71 -21.88
CA ILE A 256 13.81 -26.13 -22.25
C ILE A 256 13.77 -25.60 -23.70
N ASN A 257 13.16 -26.33 -24.63
CA ASN A 257 12.96 -25.88 -26.00
C ASN A 257 12.03 -24.65 -26.10
N ALA A 258 10.98 -24.57 -25.27
CA ALA A 258 10.12 -23.39 -25.19
C ALA A 258 10.89 -22.16 -24.66
N MET A 259 11.69 -22.34 -23.60
CA MET A 259 12.57 -21.30 -23.06
C MET A 259 13.60 -20.84 -24.09
N SER A 260 14.15 -21.76 -24.89
CA SER A 260 15.09 -21.45 -25.97
C SER A 260 14.46 -20.54 -27.04
N LYS A 261 13.19 -20.80 -27.43
CA LYS A 261 12.45 -19.95 -28.38
C LYS A 261 12.25 -18.53 -27.84
N VAL A 262 11.96 -18.38 -26.55
CA VAL A 262 11.90 -17.06 -25.90
C VAL A 262 13.27 -16.39 -25.94
N GLN A 263 14.32 -17.13 -25.59
CA GLN A 263 15.70 -16.62 -25.56
C GLN A 263 16.20 -16.14 -26.93
N SER A 264 15.85 -16.85 -28.01
CA SER A 264 16.28 -16.48 -29.37
C SER A 264 15.75 -15.13 -29.82
N HIS A 265 14.63 -14.67 -29.26
CA HIS A 265 14.02 -13.38 -29.60
C HIS A 265 14.29 -12.28 -28.57
N THR A 266 14.95 -12.59 -27.45
CA THR A 266 15.25 -11.62 -26.39
C THR A 266 16.73 -11.26 -26.33
N THR A 267 17.61 -12.27 -26.27
CA THR A 267 19.06 -12.05 -26.13
C THR A 267 19.89 -12.76 -27.18
N SER A 268 19.34 -13.74 -27.92
CA SER A 268 20.14 -14.78 -28.57
C SER A 268 20.99 -15.53 -27.54
N ASN A 269 22.20 -16.00 -27.90
CA ASN A 269 23.08 -16.72 -26.98
C ASN A 269 23.68 -15.83 -25.87
N ALA A 270 23.97 -16.42 -24.71
CA ALA A 270 24.76 -15.77 -23.67
C ALA A 270 26.21 -15.47 -24.14
N CYS A 271 26.90 -14.53 -23.51
CA CYS A 271 28.25 -14.10 -23.90
C CYS A 271 29.23 -15.29 -24.08
N SER A 272 29.84 -15.40 -25.26
CA SER A 272 30.70 -16.53 -25.65
C SER A 272 31.92 -16.69 -24.74
N ILE A 273 32.54 -15.57 -24.33
CA ILE A 273 33.68 -15.54 -23.41
C ILE A 273 33.27 -16.06 -22.03
N SER A 274 32.13 -15.56 -21.51
CA SER A 274 31.59 -15.98 -20.22
C SER A 274 31.19 -17.46 -20.22
N GLN A 275 30.71 -17.99 -21.34
CA GLN A 275 30.44 -19.42 -21.49
C GLN A 275 31.72 -20.25 -21.36
N LYS A 276 32.83 -19.86 -22.02
CA LYS A 276 34.11 -20.58 -21.89
C LYS A 276 34.70 -20.51 -20.49
N ALA A 277 34.60 -19.37 -19.81
CA ALA A 277 34.95 -19.27 -18.39
C ALA A 277 34.07 -20.19 -17.52
N SER A 278 32.78 -20.29 -17.85
CA SER A 278 31.83 -21.14 -17.10
C SER A 278 32.06 -22.64 -17.29
N VAL A 279 32.62 -23.06 -18.44
CA VAL A 279 33.07 -24.46 -18.63
C VAL A 279 34.11 -24.81 -17.58
N GLU A 280 35.11 -23.94 -17.39
CA GLU A 280 36.14 -24.13 -16.37
C GLU A 280 35.56 -24.03 -14.95
N ALA A 281 34.60 -23.14 -14.71
CA ALA A 281 33.96 -23.01 -13.40
C ALA A 281 33.27 -24.31 -12.95
N VAL A 282 32.44 -24.88 -13.82
CA VAL A 282 31.65 -26.08 -13.47
C VAL A 282 32.38 -27.39 -13.73
N GLY A 283 33.36 -27.43 -14.64
CA GLY A 283 34.12 -28.64 -14.96
C GLY A 283 35.48 -28.75 -14.25
N GLY A 284 36.04 -27.63 -13.80
CA GLY A 284 37.36 -27.55 -13.19
C GLY A 284 37.36 -27.86 -11.69
N PRO A 285 38.50 -27.61 -11.01
CA PRO A 285 38.65 -27.87 -9.58
C PRO A 285 37.69 -27.06 -8.69
N GLN A 286 37.12 -27.69 -7.67
CA GLN A 286 36.10 -27.10 -6.79
C GLN A 286 36.64 -26.62 -5.43
N PHE A 287 37.95 -26.62 -5.20
CA PHE A 287 38.55 -26.28 -3.90
C PHE A 287 38.32 -24.81 -3.47
N GLU A 288 38.32 -23.87 -4.42
CA GLU A 288 38.02 -22.45 -4.12
C GLU A 288 36.57 -22.25 -3.64
N VAL A 289 35.62 -23.06 -4.14
CA VAL A 289 34.23 -23.03 -3.65
C VAL A 289 34.20 -23.40 -2.17
N ASN A 290 34.87 -24.49 -1.79
CA ASN A 290 34.92 -24.93 -0.39
C ASN A 290 35.57 -23.88 0.52
N ARG A 291 36.62 -23.20 0.03
CA ARG A 291 37.27 -22.10 0.75
C ARG A 291 36.32 -20.92 0.96
N MET A 292 35.59 -20.50 -0.07
CA MET A 292 34.59 -19.43 0.04
C MET A 292 33.46 -19.80 1.00
N VAL A 293 32.97 -21.05 0.95
CA VAL A 293 31.94 -21.56 1.88
C VAL A 293 32.41 -21.50 3.34
N ALA A 294 33.63 -21.94 3.61
CA ALA A 294 34.21 -21.88 4.96
C ALA A 294 34.32 -20.44 5.49
N GLU A 295 34.74 -19.51 4.63
CA GLU A 295 34.83 -18.09 4.98
C GLU A 295 33.44 -17.45 5.17
N PHE A 296 32.46 -17.76 4.32
CA PHE A 296 31.07 -17.32 4.55
C PHE A 296 30.48 -17.89 5.84
N GLN A 297 30.77 -19.15 6.19
CA GLN A 297 30.33 -19.74 7.45
C GLN A 297 30.92 -18.99 8.65
N ARG A 298 32.21 -18.63 8.60
CA ARG A 298 32.88 -17.79 9.61
C ARG A 298 32.18 -16.44 9.74
N ARG A 299 31.92 -15.76 8.63
CA ARG A 299 31.23 -14.46 8.59
C ARG A 299 29.81 -14.56 9.15
N ARG A 300 29.02 -15.53 8.71
CA ARG A 300 27.67 -15.81 9.24
C ARG A 300 27.70 -15.98 10.76
N ASN A 301 28.62 -16.79 11.28
CA ASN A 301 28.76 -17.03 12.72
C ASN A 301 29.08 -15.73 13.49
N TYR A 302 29.97 -14.90 12.95
CA TYR A 302 30.28 -13.59 13.52
C TYR A 302 29.05 -12.66 13.52
N VAL A 303 28.34 -12.56 12.40
CA VAL A 303 27.14 -11.73 12.28
C VAL A 303 26.07 -12.18 13.28
N LEU A 304 25.79 -13.49 13.36
CA LEU A 304 24.82 -14.04 14.31
C LEU A 304 25.21 -13.76 15.76
N MET A 305 26.49 -13.97 16.13
CA MET A 305 27.00 -13.64 17.46
C MET A 305 26.77 -12.16 17.80
N LYS A 306 27.04 -11.25 16.86
CA LYS A 306 26.84 -9.81 17.06
C LYS A 306 25.37 -9.43 17.15
N LEU A 307 24.50 -9.99 16.29
CA LEU A 307 23.06 -9.73 16.34
C LEU A 307 22.44 -10.22 17.66
N GLN A 308 22.87 -11.37 18.16
CA GLN A 308 22.44 -11.90 19.47
C GLN A 308 22.78 -10.97 20.65
N GLN A 309 23.83 -10.15 20.52
CA GLN A 309 24.21 -9.16 21.52
C GLN A 309 23.36 -7.87 21.45
N MET A 310 22.59 -7.67 20.37
CA MET A 310 21.76 -6.49 20.19
C MET A 310 20.37 -6.69 20.79
N ALA A 311 20.07 -5.98 21.88
CA ALA A 311 18.78 -6.08 22.56
C ALA A 311 17.61 -5.76 21.62
N GLY A 312 16.64 -6.69 21.54
CA GLY A 312 15.44 -6.54 20.71
C GLY A 312 15.55 -7.12 19.30
N ILE A 313 16.67 -7.75 18.94
CA ILE A 313 16.81 -8.52 17.70
C ILE A 313 16.67 -10.02 18.00
N SER A 314 15.81 -10.72 17.25
CA SER A 314 15.91 -12.16 17.04
C SER A 314 16.39 -12.43 15.62
N CYS A 315 17.07 -13.55 15.41
CA CYS A 315 17.52 -13.92 14.08
C CYS A 315 17.63 -15.43 13.96
N PHE A 316 16.82 -16.00 13.07
CA PHE A 316 16.99 -17.35 12.55
C PHE A 316 18.42 -17.59 12.07
N LYS A 317 18.97 -18.76 12.40
CA LYS A 317 20.29 -19.19 11.96
C LYS A 317 20.21 -19.76 10.52
N PRO A 318 20.77 -19.08 9.51
CA PRO A 318 20.70 -19.57 8.13
C PRO A 318 21.49 -20.86 7.89
N GLN A 319 20.93 -21.79 7.15
CA GLN A 319 21.61 -23.01 6.70
C GLN A 319 22.42 -22.80 5.41
N GLY A 320 22.13 -21.74 4.65
CA GLY A 320 22.84 -21.43 3.41
C GLY A 320 22.69 -19.98 2.91
N ALA A 321 23.00 -19.78 1.63
CA ALA A 321 23.14 -18.46 0.99
C ALA A 321 24.13 -17.56 1.74
N PHE A 322 24.09 -16.24 1.61
CA PHE A 322 24.96 -15.34 2.40
C PHE A 322 24.20 -14.17 3.06
N TYR A 323 22.98 -14.47 3.52
CA TYR A 323 22.08 -13.51 4.13
C TYR A 323 21.68 -13.94 5.54
N VAL A 324 21.53 -12.96 6.43
CA VAL A 324 20.73 -13.11 7.65
C VAL A 324 19.50 -12.21 7.54
N PHE A 325 18.41 -12.64 8.18
CA PHE A 325 17.13 -11.94 8.13
C PHE A 325 16.59 -11.69 9.56
N PRO A 326 17.25 -10.80 10.34
CA PRO A 326 16.84 -10.52 11.71
C PRO A 326 15.46 -9.85 11.79
N ASN A 327 14.69 -10.26 12.79
CA ASN A 327 13.47 -9.59 13.21
C ASN A 327 13.84 -8.29 13.96
N VAL A 328 13.24 -7.19 13.53
CA VAL A 328 13.51 -5.84 14.07
C VAL A 328 12.24 -5.17 14.60
N ARG A 329 11.14 -5.91 14.70
CA ARG A 329 9.84 -5.37 15.13
C ARG A 329 9.89 -4.66 16.48
N SER A 330 10.78 -5.07 17.38
CA SER A 330 10.94 -4.44 18.70
C SER A 330 11.39 -2.98 18.65
N PHE A 331 11.94 -2.52 17.51
CA PHE A 331 12.34 -1.13 17.30
C PHE A 331 11.17 -0.28 16.77
N TYR A 332 10.06 -0.90 16.37
CA TYR A 332 8.88 -0.15 15.94
C TYR A 332 8.25 0.57 17.12
N GLY A 333 7.91 1.82 16.88
CA GLY A 333 7.46 2.73 17.92
C GLY A 333 8.58 3.37 18.74
N LYS A 334 9.86 3.07 18.51
CA LYS A 334 10.99 3.86 19.03
C LYS A 334 11.21 5.11 18.18
N GLU A 335 11.97 6.09 18.69
CA GLU A 335 12.27 7.34 17.98
C GLU A 335 13.75 7.73 18.03
N ALA A 336 14.17 8.49 17.03
CA ALA A 336 15.41 9.25 17.01
C ALA A 336 15.13 10.67 16.52
N GLY A 337 15.55 11.68 17.29
CA GLY A 337 15.34 13.09 16.92
C GLY A 337 13.86 13.47 16.72
N GLY A 338 12.94 12.81 17.42
CA GLY A 338 11.49 13.01 17.28
C GLY A 338 10.84 12.30 16.09
N ILE A 339 11.61 11.57 15.27
CA ILE A 339 11.10 10.76 14.17
C ILE A 339 10.93 9.32 14.64
N GLN A 340 9.71 8.80 14.54
CA GLN A 340 9.36 7.43 14.95
C GLN A 340 9.72 6.42 13.86
N ILE A 341 10.28 5.28 14.26
CA ILE A 341 10.46 4.11 13.40
C ILE A 341 9.14 3.36 13.31
N ARG A 342 8.55 3.27 12.11
CA ARG A 342 7.21 2.69 11.89
C ARG A 342 7.20 1.33 11.19
N ASN A 343 8.25 1.02 10.44
CA ASN A 343 8.36 -0.16 9.58
C ASN A 343 9.83 -0.43 9.22
N SER A 344 10.10 -1.49 8.46
CA SER A 344 11.46 -1.91 8.11
C SER A 344 12.16 -0.88 7.23
N TYR A 345 11.43 -0.20 6.34
CA TYR A 345 11.95 0.89 5.51
C TYR A 345 12.43 2.07 6.37
N GLY A 346 11.62 2.51 7.34
CA GLY A 346 11.98 3.58 8.26
C GLY A 346 13.23 3.24 9.07
N LEU A 347 13.37 1.99 9.51
CA LEU A 347 14.57 1.52 10.20
C LEU A 347 15.80 1.50 9.28
N ALA A 348 15.66 0.98 8.06
CA ALA A 348 16.74 0.93 7.08
C ALA A 348 17.22 2.35 6.71
N TYR A 349 16.29 3.28 6.54
CA TYR A 349 16.61 4.68 6.30
C TYR A 349 17.30 5.35 7.50
N TYR A 350 16.84 5.06 8.73
CA TYR A 350 17.49 5.51 9.96
C TYR A 350 18.93 5.02 10.06
N LEU A 351 19.17 3.72 9.85
CA LEU A 351 20.53 3.15 9.89
C LEU A 351 21.43 3.71 8.78
N LEU A 352 20.89 3.94 7.58
CA LEU A 352 21.64 4.59 6.52
C LEU A 352 22.05 6.01 6.91
N LYS A 353 21.13 6.82 7.44
CA LYS A 353 21.38 8.23 7.76
C LYS A 353 22.31 8.40 8.97
N GLU A 354 22.00 7.69 10.05
CA GLU A 354 22.58 7.90 11.39
C GLU A 354 23.75 6.96 11.72
N ALA A 355 23.78 5.76 11.11
CA ALA A 355 24.88 4.80 11.25
C ALA A 355 25.74 4.70 10.00
N LYS A 356 25.34 5.30 8.86
CA LYS A 356 26.03 5.10 7.57
C LYS A 356 26.12 3.62 7.19
N VAL A 357 25.05 2.86 7.47
CA VAL A 357 24.95 1.43 7.14
C VAL A 357 23.75 1.22 6.21
N ALA A 358 24.01 0.74 4.99
CA ALA A 358 22.97 0.39 4.04
C ALA A 358 22.55 -1.08 4.21
N ILE A 359 21.25 -1.31 4.35
CA ILE A 359 20.61 -2.64 4.47
C ILE A 359 19.36 -2.67 3.60
N VAL A 360 18.75 -3.84 3.39
CA VAL A 360 17.48 -3.93 2.66
C VAL A 360 16.30 -4.15 3.62
N PRO A 361 15.24 -3.34 3.54
CA PRO A 361 14.05 -3.51 4.37
C PRO A 361 13.30 -4.80 4.00
N GLY A 362 12.65 -5.40 5.00
CA GLY A 362 11.92 -6.66 4.87
C GLY A 362 10.66 -6.56 4.02
N ASP A 363 10.05 -5.37 3.93
CA ASP A 363 8.88 -5.08 3.09
C ASP A 363 9.11 -5.47 1.62
N ALA A 364 10.31 -5.24 1.11
CA ALA A 364 10.72 -5.60 -0.25
C ALA A 364 10.61 -7.11 -0.53
N PHE A 365 10.69 -7.94 0.51
CA PHE A 365 10.62 -9.39 0.45
C PHE A 365 9.27 -9.95 0.92
N GLY A 366 8.28 -9.08 1.18
CA GLY A 366 6.97 -9.47 1.71
C GLY A 366 6.94 -9.75 3.21
N ALA A 367 7.91 -9.23 3.98
CA ALA A 367 8.03 -9.48 5.42
C ALA A 367 8.53 -8.25 6.19
N ASP A 368 7.65 -7.27 6.41
CA ASP A 368 7.99 -5.95 6.96
C ASP A 368 8.49 -5.95 8.41
N ASP A 369 8.39 -7.06 9.16
CA ASP A 369 8.95 -7.15 10.53
C ASP A 369 10.48 -7.40 10.56
N TYR A 370 11.11 -7.53 9.39
CA TYR A 370 12.51 -7.97 9.24
C TYR A 370 13.36 -7.00 8.43
N ILE A 371 14.67 -7.22 8.42
CA ILE A 371 15.62 -6.59 7.48
C ILE A 371 16.57 -7.66 6.93
N ARG A 372 17.07 -7.48 5.71
CA ARG A 372 18.11 -8.34 5.15
C ARG A 372 19.49 -7.70 5.29
N ILE A 373 20.42 -8.47 5.85
CA ILE A 373 21.84 -8.14 5.92
C ILE A 373 22.61 -9.20 5.12
N SER A 374 23.36 -8.75 4.12
CA SER A 374 24.33 -9.58 3.42
C SER A 374 25.63 -9.64 4.19
N TYR A 375 26.17 -10.84 4.38
CA TYR A 375 27.52 -11.04 4.91
C TYR A 375 28.55 -11.39 3.84
N ALA A 376 28.25 -11.05 2.58
CA ALA A 376 29.17 -11.15 1.46
C ALA A 376 30.04 -9.89 1.32
N THR A 377 30.78 -9.57 2.37
CA THR A 377 31.75 -8.47 2.43
C THR A 377 32.88 -8.85 3.39
N SER A 378 33.95 -8.06 3.38
CA SER A 378 35.08 -8.24 4.30
C SER A 378 34.63 -8.25 5.78
N MET A 379 35.37 -9.02 6.60
CA MET A 379 35.19 -9.03 8.05
C MET A 379 35.27 -7.63 8.67
N GLU A 380 36.15 -6.78 8.15
CA GLU A 380 36.28 -5.38 8.60
C GLU A 380 34.98 -4.58 8.41
N ASN A 381 34.33 -4.71 7.25
CA ASN A 381 33.04 -4.06 7.00
C ASN A 381 31.93 -4.65 7.87
N LEU A 382 31.95 -5.95 8.14
CA LEU A 382 30.99 -6.59 9.06
C LEU A 382 31.18 -6.09 10.49
N GLU A 383 32.41 -6.04 10.98
CA GLU A 383 32.76 -5.51 12.30
C GLU A 383 32.28 -4.07 12.45
N LYS A 384 32.73 -3.17 11.56
CA LYS A 384 32.35 -1.76 11.57
C LYS A 384 30.85 -1.55 11.39
N GLY A 385 30.24 -2.25 10.44
CA GLY A 385 28.82 -2.11 10.11
C GLY A 385 27.91 -2.54 11.25
N LEU A 386 28.20 -3.69 11.87
CA LEU A 386 27.41 -4.21 12.99
C LEU A 386 27.65 -3.40 14.27
N GLU A 387 28.86 -2.89 14.50
CA GLU A 387 29.14 -1.98 15.61
C GLU A 387 28.36 -0.66 15.47
N ARG A 388 28.39 -0.03 14.30
CA ARG A 388 27.61 1.20 14.02
C ARG A 388 26.11 0.96 14.16
N MET A 389 25.63 -0.19 13.66
CA MET A 389 24.23 -0.58 13.81
C MET A 389 23.85 -0.76 15.28
N ALA A 390 24.64 -1.50 16.06
CA ALA A 390 24.40 -1.66 17.50
C ALA A 390 24.36 -0.31 18.23
N GLY A 391 25.33 0.56 17.95
CA GLY A 391 25.39 1.92 18.51
C GLY A 391 24.16 2.76 18.15
N ALA A 392 23.72 2.74 16.89
CA ALA A 392 22.51 3.47 16.48
C ALA A 392 21.25 2.90 17.13
N LEU A 393 21.06 1.58 17.11
CA LEU A 393 19.90 0.94 17.72
C LEU A 393 19.83 1.18 19.24
N ALA A 394 20.97 1.26 19.93
CA ALA A 394 21.04 1.60 21.35
C ALA A 394 20.67 3.07 21.65
N ARG A 395 20.84 3.99 20.67
CA ARG A 395 20.44 5.40 20.79
C ARG A 395 18.95 5.62 20.57
N LEU A 396 18.24 4.64 19.98
CA LEU A 396 16.79 4.72 19.83
C LEU A 396 16.15 4.74 21.21
N LYS A 397 15.42 5.82 21.48
CA LYS A 397 14.66 5.93 22.71
C LYS A 397 13.31 5.28 22.48
N THR A 398 12.77 4.61 23.48
CA THR A 398 11.32 4.37 23.52
C THR A 398 10.70 5.74 23.27
N ALA A 399 10.00 5.89 22.13
CA ALA A 399 9.33 7.15 21.84
C ALA A 399 8.55 7.46 23.08
N LYS A 400 8.73 8.65 23.68
CA LYS A 400 8.11 8.94 24.96
C LYS A 400 6.65 8.57 24.79
N LYS A 401 6.22 7.48 25.44
CA LYS A 401 4.83 7.29 25.83
C LYS A 401 4.61 8.32 26.92
N VAL A 402 4.69 9.58 26.54
CA VAL A 402 3.70 10.48 27.01
C VAL A 402 2.42 9.72 26.66
N LYS A 403 1.65 9.35 27.69
CA LYS A 403 0.22 9.29 27.49
C LYS A 403 -0.18 10.74 27.20
N LYS A 404 0.21 11.23 26.03
CA LYS A 404 -0.39 12.36 25.41
C LYS A 404 -1.73 11.77 25.05
N ILE A 405 -2.71 11.94 25.95
CA ILE A 405 -4.02 12.30 25.45
C ILE A 405 -3.84 13.72 24.88
N TYR A 406 -3.03 13.84 23.83
CA TYR A 406 -3.17 14.91 22.89
C TYR A 406 -3.97 14.24 21.81
N LEU A 407 -5.24 14.60 21.78
CA LEU A 407 -5.82 14.91 20.50
C LEU A 407 -4.76 15.69 19.73
N GLN A 408 -4.39 15.25 18.53
CA GLN A 408 -3.63 16.08 17.60
C GLN A 408 -4.54 17.23 17.16
N ASN A 409 -4.89 18.09 18.13
CA ASN A 409 -5.71 19.25 17.94
C ASN A 409 -4.86 20.29 17.26
N TYR A 410 -5.29 20.66 16.09
CA TYR A 410 -4.73 21.78 15.36
C TYR A 410 -5.70 22.95 15.48
N VAL A 411 -5.17 24.11 15.88
CA VAL A 411 -5.94 25.35 15.90
C VAL A 411 -5.71 26.03 14.57
N THR A 412 -6.72 26.01 13.71
CA THR A 412 -6.65 26.58 12.37
C THR A 412 -6.63 28.10 12.43
N LYS A 413 -5.82 28.75 11.60
CA LYS A 413 -5.83 30.21 11.39
C LYS A 413 -7.18 30.65 10.84
N VAL A 414 -7.75 29.87 9.92
CA VAL A 414 -9.05 30.12 9.32
C VAL A 414 -10.02 29.07 9.86
N ARG A 415 -10.89 29.43 10.80
CA ARG A 415 -11.74 28.45 11.50
C ARG A 415 -13.01 28.05 10.77
N LYS A 416 -13.39 28.79 9.72
CA LYS A 416 -14.62 28.56 8.95
C LYS A 416 -14.29 28.18 7.52
N PRO A 417 -15.14 27.36 6.87
CA PRO A 417 -14.97 27.06 5.46
C PRO A 417 -14.91 28.32 4.59
N VAL A 418 -13.94 28.38 3.69
CA VAL A 418 -13.82 29.49 2.74
C VAL A 418 -14.73 29.27 1.52
N PRO A 419 -15.26 30.33 0.89
CA PRO A 419 -16.03 30.20 -0.35
C PRO A 419 -15.15 29.68 -1.49
N VAL A 420 -15.77 28.88 -2.37
CA VAL A 420 -15.15 28.37 -3.60
C VAL A 420 -15.60 29.23 -4.77
N GLU A 421 -14.65 29.75 -5.54
CA GLU A 421 -14.89 30.52 -6.76
C GLU A 421 -14.62 29.64 -7.98
N VAL A 422 -15.55 29.61 -8.94
CA VAL A 422 -15.37 28.84 -10.19
C VAL A 422 -14.58 29.68 -11.18
N VAL A 423 -13.44 29.17 -11.61
CA VAL A 423 -12.58 29.79 -12.62
C VAL A 423 -12.84 29.09 -13.94
N GLY A 424 -13.39 29.80 -14.93
CA GLY A 424 -13.66 29.25 -16.26
C GLY A 424 -12.50 29.42 -17.26
N GLU A 425 -11.63 30.42 -17.05
CA GLU A 425 -10.53 30.70 -17.98
C GLU A 425 -9.27 29.91 -17.62
N LEU A 426 -8.80 29.07 -18.54
CA LEU A 426 -7.56 28.28 -18.39
C LEU A 426 -6.35 29.14 -18.01
N LYS A 427 -6.20 30.34 -18.60
CA LYS A 427 -5.09 31.26 -18.30
C LYS A 427 -5.07 31.71 -16.84
N VAL A 428 -6.24 31.99 -16.26
CA VAL A 428 -6.36 32.39 -14.86
C VAL A 428 -6.01 31.23 -13.95
N ARG A 429 -6.47 30.01 -14.29
CA ARG A 429 -6.10 28.79 -13.56
C ARG A 429 -4.61 28.52 -13.61
N ASP A 430 -3.99 28.57 -14.80
CA ASP A 430 -2.55 28.33 -14.96
C ASP A 430 -1.70 29.35 -14.18
N ALA A 431 -2.11 30.62 -14.18
CA ALA A 431 -1.45 31.66 -13.40
C ALA A 431 -1.53 31.38 -11.88
N LEU A 432 -2.71 31.01 -11.37
CA LEU A 432 -2.89 30.65 -9.97
C LEU A 432 -2.11 29.39 -9.58
N VAL A 433 -2.10 28.36 -10.43
CA VAL A 433 -1.31 27.14 -10.18
C VAL A 433 0.18 27.47 -10.13
N THR A 434 0.68 28.26 -11.07
CA THR A 434 2.09 28.65 -11.13
C THR A 434 2.52 29.42 -9.88
N GLU A 435 1.68 30.37 -9.42
CA GLU A 435 1.90 31.10 -8.17
C GLU A 435 1.95 30.14 -6.98
N ILE A 436 0.97 29.26 -6.85
CA ILE A 436 0.84 28.33 -5.73
C ILE A 436 2.00 27.30 -5.69
N GLU A 437 2.40 26.76 -6.84
CA GLU A 437 3.50 25.80 -6.94
C GLU A 437 4.84 26.40 -6.50
N SER A 438 5.04 27.72 -6.68
CA SER A 438 6.24 28.41 -6.20
C SER A 438 6.37 28.43 -4.66
N HIS A 439 5.29 28.16 -3.94
CA HIS A 439 5.23 28.08 -2.48
C HIS A 439 5.23 26.64 -1.93
N LEU A 440 5.32 25.63 -2.80
CA LEU A 440 5.50 24.22 -2.44
C LEU A 440 6.99 23.88 -2.34
N GLY A 441 7.63 24.31 -1.25
CA GLY A 441 9.05 24.03 -1.00
C GLY A 441 9.33 22.55 -0.69
N TYR A 442 10.50 22.06 -1.12
CA TYR A 442 10.94 20.66 -0.96
C TYR A 442 10.84 20.14 0.49
N ASP A 443 11.18 20.98 1.47
CA ASP A 443 11.24 20.58 2.89
C ASP A 443 9.87 20.42 3.55
N ASN A 444 8.80 20.97 2.95
CA ASN A 444 7.45 20.97 3.51
C ASN A 444 6.40 20.48 2.49
N TYR A 445 6.79 19.74 1.46
CA TYR A 445 5.87 19.22 0.45
C TYR A 445 5.25 17.88 0.86
N TYR A 446 3.92 17.82 0.89
CA TYR A 446 3.15 16.61 1.11
C TYR A 446 2.29 16.32 -0.13
N GLU A 447 2.38 15.08 -0.60
CA GLU A 447 1.59 14.58 -1.73
C GLU A 447 0.90 13.28 -1.35
N TRP A 448 -0.40 13.17 -1.61
CA TRP A 448 -1.14 11.94 -1.38
C TRP A 448 -2.38 11.80 -2.26
N ASN A 449 -2.58 10.61 -2.80
CA ASN A 449 -3.71 10.27 -3.67
C ASN A 449 -4.85 9.66 -2.87
N ALA A 450 -6.03 10.25 -2.95
CA ALA A 450 -7.27 9.77 -2.33
C ALA A 450 -8.16 9.08 -3.36
N ASN A 451 -8.72 7.93 -3.04
CA ASN A 451 -9.86 7.38 -3.77
C ASN A 451 -11.16 7.90 -3.12
N ILE A 452 -11.85 8.78 -3.84
CA ILE A 452 -13.15 9.35 -3.45
C ILE A 452 -14.18 8.87 -4.48
N ASN A 453 -15.03 7.93 -4.07
CA ASN A 453 -16.05 7.28 -4.91
C ASN A 453 -15.55 6.59 -6.20
N GLY A 454 -14.27 6.24 -6.30
CA GLY A 454 -13.65 5.68 -7.50
C GLY A 454 -12.83 6.71 -8.29
N THR A 455 -13.02 8.00 -8.01
CA THR A 455 -12.21 9.10 -8.56
C THR A 455 -10.93 9.27 -7.73
N ILE A 456 -9.76 9.24 -8.39
CA ILE A 456 -8.50 9.54 -7.69
C ILE A 456 -8.27 11.05 -7.67
N VAL A 457 -8.27 11.61 -6.46
CA VAL A 457 -8.00 13.02 -6.19
C VAL A 457 -6.64 13.14 -5.51
N GLN A 458 -5.68 13.79 -6.17
CA GLN A 458 -4.37 14.05 -5.59
C GLN A 458 -4.38 15.34 -4.78
N LEU A 459 -3.93 15.27 -3.52
CA LEU A 459 -3.63 16.45 -2.71
C LEU A 459 -2.15 16.77 -2.83
N ARG A 460 -1.84 18.04 -3.11
CA ARG A 460 -0.51 18.64 -3.00
C ARG A 460 -0.57 19.79 -2.00
N THR A 461 0.18 19.72 -0.91
CA THR A 461 0.07 20.73 0.15
C THR A 461 1.38 21.00 0.86
N ASN A 462 1.55 22.23 1.36
CA ASN A 462 2.59 22.56 2.33
C ASN A 462 2.11 22.57 3.80
N VAL A 463 0.83 22.21 4.02
CA VAL A 463 0.18 22.25 5.32
C VAL A 463 0.08 20.83 5.87
N GLY A 464 1.00 20.47 6.78
CA GLY A 464 1.05 19.12 7.36
C GLY A 464 -0.25 18.69 8.03
N HIS A 465 -0.99 19.62 8.66
CA HIS A 465 -2.29 19.34 9.24
C HIS A 465 -3.33 18.86 8.22
N LEU A 466 -3.42 19.52 7.06
CA LEU A 466 -4.34 19.13 5.98
C LEU A 466 -3.94 17.78 5.40
N ALA A 467 -2.64 17.55 5.19
CA ALA A 467 -2.12 16.26 4.74
C ALA A 467 -2.51 15.13 5.71
N ASP A 468 -2.35 15.35 7.02
CA ASP A 468 -2.67 14.32 8.00
C ASP A 468 -4.16 13.99 8.05
N PHE A 469 -5.05 15.00 8.05
CA PHE A 469 -6.50 14.76 8.05
C PHE A 469 -6.96 14.11 6.74
N TRP A 470 -6.32 14.45 5.62
CA TRP A 470 -6.59 13.86 4.31
C TRP A 470 -6.29 12.36 4.27
N VAL A 471 -5.10 11.96 4.74
CA VAL A 471 -4.69 10.54 4.85
C VAL A 471 -5.60 9.75 5.80
N GLU A 472 -6.06 10.40 6.87
CA GLU A 472 -6.93 9.76 7.86
C GLU A 472 -8.34 9.51 7.32
N ASN A 473 -8.90 10.44 6.54
CA ASN A 473 -10.29 10.36 6.09
C ASN A 473 -10.50 9.49 4.86
N TRP A 474 -9.55 9.52 3.93
CA TRP A 474 -9.77 8.93 2.61
C TRP A 474 -9.08 7.58 2.48
N PHE A 475 -9.59 6.74 1.57
CA PHE A 475 -8.89 5.51 1.20
C PHE A 475 -7.74 5.85 0.25
N PRO A 476 -6.58 5.17 0.35
CA PRO A 476 -5.48 5.41 -0.56
C PRO A 476 -5.89 5.13 -2.00
N GLY A 477 -5.68 6.12 -2.86
CA GLY A 477 -5.78 5.99 -4.31
C GLY A 477 -4.50 5.39 -4.85
N GLN A 478 -4.53 4.11 -5.23
CA GLN A 478 -3.44 3.54 -6.01
C GLN A 478 -3.53 4.08 -7.43
N LEU A 479 -2.59 4.94 -7.80
CA LEU A 479 -2.35 5.25 -9.20
C LEU A 479 -1.43 4.17 -9.73
N GLU A 480 -1.86 3.47 -10.79
CA GLU A 480 -0.90 2.77 -11.63
C GLU A 480 0.10 3.81 -12.15
N ALA A 481 1.38 3.47 -12.31
CA ALA A 481 2.34 4.48 -12.72
C ALA A 481 1.92 5.10 -14.07
N GLY A 482 2.24 6.38 -14.30
CA GLY A 482 1.88 7.08 -15.55
C GLY A 482 0.40 7.39 -15.76
N LEU A 483 -0.51 6.99 -14.86
CA LEU A 483 -1.85 7.57 -14.80
C LEU A 483 -1.80 8.86 -13.98
N GLU A 484 -2.19 9.96 -14.62
CA GLU A 484 -2.46 11.20 -13.91
C GLU A 484 -3.71 11.02 -13.03
N PRO A 485 -3.74 11.63 -11.83
CA PRO A 485 -4.95 11.66 -11.03
C PRO A 485 -6.09 12.31 -11.81
N GLN A 486 -7.32 11.80 -11.66
CA GLN A 486 -8.49 12.37 -12.33
C GLN A 486 -8.82 13.79 -11.86
N ALA A 487 -8.31 14.19 -10.69
CA ALA A 487 -8.43 15.54 -10.15
C ALA A 487 -7.23 15.88 -9.24
N VAL A 488 -6.87 17.16 -9.16
CA VAL A 488 -5.76 17.63 -8.30
C VAL A 488 -6.23 18.79 -7.44
N ILE A 489 -5.86 18.79 -6.16
CA ILE A 489 -6.05 19.90 -5.24
C ILE A 489 -4.69 20.40 -4.76
N TYR A 490 -4.44 21.69 -4.96
CA TYR A 490 -3.32 22.39 -4.36
C TYR A 490 -3.80 23.15 -3.13
N ALA A 491 -3.38 22.74 -1.93
CA ALA A 491 -3.72 23.42 -0.68
C ALA A 491 -2.48 24.04 -0.07
N VAL A 492 -2.32 25.35 -0.17
CA VAL A 492 -1.07 26.03 0.17
C VAL A 492 -1.34 27.20 1.10
N ASP A 493 -0.54 27.27 2.15
CA ASP A 493 -0.55 28.34 3.14
C ASP A 493 0.71 29.21 3.02
N ASN A 494 0.63 30.43 3.55
CA ASN A 494 1.66 31.47 3.55
C ASN A 494 1.99 32.05 2.16
N ILE A 495 1.00 32.25 1.30
CA ILE A 495 1.11 33.03 0.06
C ILE A 495 0.92 34.53 0.39
N PRO A 496 1.96 35.38 0.30
CA PRO A 496 1.86 36.79 0.68
C PRO A 496 0.84 37.56 -0.16
N GLY A 497 0.04 38.42 0.48
CA GLY A 497 -0.91 39.31 -0.21
C GLY A 497 -2.21 38.64 -0.70
N ARG A 498 -2.41 37.35 -0.44
CA ARG A 498 -3.65 36.62 -0.76
C ARG A 498 -4.52 36.43 0.48
N GLU A 499 -5.80 36.72 0.35
CA GLU A 499 -6.81 36.37 1.36
C GLU A 499 -7.18 34.87 1.30
N PRO A 500 -7.62 34.26 2.40
CA PRO A 500 -8.09 32.88 2.40
C PRO A 500 -9.25 32.64 1.42
N ARG A 501 -9.04 31.76 0.44
CA ARG A 501 -10.01 31.51 -0.64
C ARG A 501 -9.81 30.12 -1.26
N ALA A 502 -10.87 29.54 -1.79
CA ALA A 502 -10.79 28.37 -2.65
C ALA A 502 -11.19 28.70 -4.10
N TYR A 503 -10.58 28.02 -5.06
CA TYR A 503 -10.91 28.09 -6.48
C TYR A 503 -11.11 26.69 -7.06
N TYR A 504 -11.97 26.57 -8.06
CA TYR A 504 -12.20 25.33 -8.79
C TYR A 504 -12.27 25.60 -10.30
N HIS A 505 -11.52 24.83 -11.08
CA HIS A 505 -11.58 24.84 -12.54
C HIS A 505 -12.20 23.53 -13.05
N PRO A 506 -13.45 23.54 -13.55
CA PRO A 506 -14.21 22.32 -13.87
C PRO A 506 -13.59 21.45 -14.97
N GLU A 507 -13.11 22.06 -16.05
CA GLU A 507 -12.62 21.30 -17.22
C GLU A 507 -11.37 20.46 -16.91
N THR A 508 -10.47 21.02 -16.09
CA THR A 508 -9.21 20.36 -15.70
C THR A 508 -9.29 19.69 -14.34
N ARG A 509 -10.44 19.83 -13.65
CA ARG A 509 -10.70 19.31 -12.30
C ARG A 509 -9.60 19.71 -11.32
N THR A 510 -9.22 20.98 -11.36
CA THR A 510 -8.16 21.55 -10.53
C THR A 510 -8.77 22.39 -9.41
N GLY A 511 -8.55 21.98 -8.17
CA GLY A 511 -8.93 22.72 -6.97
C GLY A 511 -7.73 23.46 -6.39
N LEU A 512 -7.93 24.69 -5.91
CA LEU A 512 -6.90 25.48 -5.25
C LEU A 512 -7.46 25.96 -3.92
N LEU A 513 -6.72 25.77 -2.82
CA LEU A 513 -7.07 26.26 -1.49
C LEU A 513 -5.90 27.11 -0.99
N ILE A 514 -6.11 28.42 -0.90
CA ILE A 514 -5.08 29.41 -0.59
C ILE A 514 -5.27 29.92 0.83
N ASN A 515 -4.20 29.92 1.63
CA ASN A 515 -4.12 30.51 2.97
C ASN A 515 -5.25 30.06 3.91
N ALA A 516 -5.75 28.83 3.71
CA ALA A 516 -6.79 28.24 4.53
C ALA A 516 -6.34 26.86 4.97
N ASP A 517 -6.21 26.70 6.29
CA ASP A 517 -5.73 25.49 6.95
C ASP A 517 -6.86 24.68 7.59
N ASN A 518 -8.13 25.02 7.33
CA ASN A 518 -9.29 24.25 7.77
C ASN A 518 -9.52 23.00 6.92
N TYR A 519 -9.61 21.83 7.55
CA TYR A 519 -9.87 20.59 6.82
C TYR A 519 -11.26 20.58 6.18
N GLY A 520 -12.25 21.20 6.81
CA GLY A 520 -13.60 21.36 6.25
C GLY A 520 -13.62 22.04 4.87
N SER A 521 -12.78 23.06 4.64
CA SER A 521 -12.63 23.69 3.32
C SER A 521 -12.09 22.73 2.27
N LEU A 522 -11.01 22.00 2.60
CA LEU A 522 -10.39 21.02 1.72
C LEU A 522 -11.36 19.87 1.40
N ARG A 523 -12.02 19.34 2.43
CA ARG A 523 -13.01 18.28 2.31
C ARG A 523 -14.19 18.69 1.43
N LYS A 524 -14.73 19.89 1.65
CA LYS A 524 -15.82 20.45 0.85
C LYS A 524 -15.43 20.59 -0.63
N LEU A 525 -14.24 21.12 -0.89
CA LEU A 525 -13.71 21.25 -2.24
C LEU A 525 -13.60 19.88 -2.92
N ALA A 526 -13.00 18.89 -2.26
CA ALA A 526 -12.83 17.54 -2.79
C ALA A 526 -14.16 16.84 -3.11
N LEU A 527 -15.12 16.87 -2.19
CA LEU A 527 -16.46 16.30 -2.41
C LEU A 527 -17.16 16.98 -3.58
N GLY A 528 -17.13 18.31 -3.63
CA GLY A 528 -17.75 19.08 -4.71
C GLY A 528 -17.14 18.79 -6.08
N MET A 529 -15.82 18.62 -6.15
CA MET A 529 -15.11 18.24 -7.37
C MET A 529 -15.51 16.85 -7.86
N VAL A 530 -15.62 15.87 -6.96
CA VAL A 530 -16.04 14.51 -7.32
C VAL A 530 -17.47 14.50 -7.83
N ILE A 531 -18.39 15.20 -7.16
CA ILE A 531 -19.79 15.37 -7.61
C ILE A 531 -19.82 15.93 -9.03
N ASP A 532 -19.13 17.05 -9.26
CA ASP A 532 -19.06 17.68 -10.58
C ASP A 532 -18.46 16.77 -11.66
N SER A 533 -17.46 15.96 -11.28
CA SER A 533 -16.78 15.05 -12.21
C SER A 533 -17.58 13.80 -12.57
N GLU A 534 -18.38 13.25 -11.67
CA GLU A 534 -19.06 11.95 -11.84
C GLU A 534 -20.51 12.07 -12.34
N GLU A 535 -21.06 13.29 -12.39
CA GLU A 535 -22.42 13.59 -12.83
C GLU A 535 -22.80 12.95 -14.18
N HIS A 536 -21.87 12.95 -15.14
CA HIS A 536 -22.07 12.38 -16.47
C HIS A 536 -22.16 10.84 -16.48
N LEU A 537 -21.69 10.16 -15.42
CA LEU A 537 -21.75 8.72 -15.24
C LEU A 537 -23.08 8.26 -14.59
N GLY A 538 -24.01 9.20 -14.35
CA GLY A 538 -25.27 8.92 -13.67
C GLY A 538 -25.11 8.62 -12.18
N ILE A 539 -23.96 9.02 -11.60
CA ILE A 539 -23.66 8.97 -10.18
C ILE A 539 -23.75 10.39 -9.63
N ASN A 540 -24.43 10.57 -8.51
CA ASN A 540 -24.54 11.89 -7.86
C ASN A 540 -24.64 11.73 -6.35
N ALA A 541 -24.53 12.83 -5.61
CA ALA A 541 -24.54 12.80 -4.16
C ALA A 541 -25.80 13.46 -3.57
N ILE A 542 -26.31 12.87 -2.49
CA ILE A 542 -27.35 13.46 -1.66
C ILE A 542 -26.68 14.03 -0.42
N ARG A 543 -26.82 15.33 -0.17
CA ARG A 543 -26.45 15.91 1.13
C ARG A 543 -27.52 15.53 2.15
N GLY A 544 -27.21 14.56 2.99
CA GLY A 544 -28.10 14.07 4.03
C GLY A 544 -27.39 13.18 5.04
N MET A 545 -28.03 13.00 6.20
CA MET A 545 -27.60 12.06 7.22
C MET A 545 -28.31 10.72 6.97
N ALA A 546 -27.56 9.63 6.89
CA ALA A 546 -28.11 8.34 6.49
C ALA A 546 -27.85 7.26 7.54
N VAL A 547 -28.91 6.51 7.84
CA VAL A 547 -28.87 5.31 8.69
C VAL A 547 -29.37 4.11 7.88
N ALA A 548 -29.04 2.91 8.34
CA ALA A 548 -29.37 1.68 7.66
C ALA A 548 -29.85 0.59 8.62
N LEU A 549 -30.73 -0.27 8.13
CA LEU A 549 -31.21 -1.46 8.81
C LEU A 549 -31.40 -2.57 7.77
N ASP A 550 -30.88 -3.76 8.04
CA ASP A 550 -30.98 -4.93 7.14
C ASP A 550 -30.56 -4.64 5.69
N GLY A 551 -29.47 -3.87 5.52
CA GLY A 551 -28.91 -3.49 4.22
C GLY A 551 -29.72 -2.45 3.44
N LYS A 552 -30.80 -1.91 4.02
CA LYS A 552 -31.61 -0.83 3.45
C LYS A 552 -31.34 0.48 4.18
N SER A 553 -31.24 1.59 3.46
CA SER A 553 -30.98 2.90 4.06
C SER A 553 -32.09 3.90 3.84
N LEU A 554 -32.12 4.86 4.77
CA LEU A 554 -32.93 6.06 4.71
C LEU A 554 -32.02 7.27 4.86
N VAL A 555 -32.26 8.29 4.05
CA VAL A 555 -31.47 9.54 4.05
C VAL A 555 -32.34 10.70 4.49
N LEU A 556 -31.92 11.39 5.55
CA LEU A 556 -32.54 12.62 6.05
C LEU A 556 -31.95 13.83 5.33
N VAL A 557 -32.78 14.58 4.61
CA VAL A 557 -32.43 15.84 3.95
C VAL A 557 -33.29 16.99 4.48
N GLY A 558 -32.76 18.21 4.46
CA GLY A 558 -33.49 19.37 4.97
C GLY A 558 -32.57 20.52 5.35
N GLN A 559 -33.15 21.71 5.43
CA GLN A 559 -32.45 22.96 5.75
C GLN A 559 -32.04 23.03 7.24
N PRO A 560 -31.14 23.97 7.61
CA PRO A 560 -30.86 24.25 9.03
C PRO A 560 -32.14 24.52 9.83
N GLY A 561 -32.20 24.05 11.08
CA GLY A 561 -33.38 24.21 11.96
C GLY A 561 -34.42 23.07 11.90
N THR A 562 -34.23 22.09 11.03
CA THR A 562 -35.11 20.91 10.89
C THR A 562 -34.80 19.75 11.85
N LYS A 563 -33.99 19.99 12.88
CA LYS A 563 -33.54 18.99 13.87
C LYS A 563 -32.92 17.71 13.26
N LYS A 564 -32.31 17.82 12.07
CA LYS A 564 -31.79 16.70 11.30
C LYS A 564 -30.73 15.88 12.06
N THR A 565 -29.82 16.56 12.75
CA THR A 565 -28.74 15.94 13.51
C THR A 565 -29.30 15.19 14.73
N GLU A 566 -30.26 15.79 15.40
CA GLU A 566 -30.95 15.21 16.55
C GLU A 566 -31.69 13.93 16.14
N LEU A 567 -32.47 13.98 15.05
CA LEU A 567 -33.18 12.80 14.52
C LEU A 567 -32.22 11.68 14.08
N PHE A 568 -31.08 12.04 13.49
CA PHE A 568 -30.05 11.06 13.12
C PHE A 568 -29.54 10.29 14.34
N PHE A 569 -29.17 10.98 15.42
CA PHE A 569 -28.71 10.32 16.64
C PHE A 569 -29.82 9.56 17.38
N GLU A 570 -31.07 10.04 17.35
CA GLU A 570 -32.21 9.29 17.87
C GLU A 570 -32.43 7.97 17.11
N LEU A 571 -32.33 7.98 15.78
CA LEU A 571 -32.46 6.76 14.98
C LEU A 571 -31.36 5.73 15.29
N LEU A 572 -30.13 6.19 15.53
CA LEU A 572 -29.01 5.33 15.92
C LEU A 572 -29.16 4.67 17.29
N LYS A 573 -30.15 5.06 18.10
CA LYS A 573 -30.50 4.35 19.35
C LYS A 573 -31.34 3.10 19.09
N GLY A 574 -31.91 2.95 17.89
CA GLY A 574 -32.68 1.78 17.50
C GLY A 574 -31.83 0.51 17.42
N ALA A 575 -32.38 -0.62 17.88
CA ALA A 575 -31.70 -1.91 17.81
C ALA A 575 -31.42 -2.30 16.35
N GLY A 576 -30.17 -2.68 16.03
CA GLY A 576 -29.76 -3.10 14.69
C GLY A 576 -29.55 -1.96 13.69
N VAL A 577 -29.85 -0.70 14.06
CA VAL A 577 -29.65 0.45 13.18
C VAL A 577 -28.16 0.79 13.10
N GLN A 578 -27.68 0.92 11.87
CA GLN A 578 -26.29 1.21 11.53
C GLN A 578 -26.17 2.65 11.03
N ALA A 579 -25.10 3.35 11.39
CA ALA A 579 -24.76 4.61 10.75
C ALA A 579 -24.23 4.35 9.33
N GLN A 580 -24.54 5.22 8.36
CA GLN A 580 -23.96 5.15 7.01
C GLN A 580 -23.18 6.41 6.66
N THR A 581 -23.76 7.59 6.86
CA THR A 581 -23.06 8.88 6.66
C THR A 581 -23.64 9.94 7.57
N ASN A 582 -22.80 10.88 8.00
CA ASN A 582 -23.21 12.04 8.78
C ASN A 582 -23.49 13.28 7.92
N GLU A 583 -23.24 13.24 6.61
CA GLU A 583 -23.43 14.44 5.79
C GLU A 583 -23.74 14.19 4.31
N ILE A 584 -23.04 13.26 3.67
CA ILE A 584 -23.15 13.04 2.23
C ILE A 584 -23.09 11.56 1.86
N VAL A 585 -23.95 11.15 0.92
CA VAL A 585 -23.98 9.79 0.38
C VAL A 585 -23.98 9.85 -1.14
N PHE A 586 -23.10 9.08 -1.77
CA PHE A 586 -23.09 8.92 -3.22
C PHE A 586 -24.10 7.86 -3.61
N VAL A 587 -24.88 8.10 -4.65
CA VAL A 587 -25.91 7.19 -5.14
C VAL A 587 -25.65 6.87 -6.59
N ARG A 588 -25.65 5.57 -6.87
CA ARG A 588 -25.54 5.00 -8.21
C ARG A 588 -26.69 4.03 -8.45
N PHE A 589 -27.02 3.80 -9.72
CA PHE A 589 -28.13 2.96 -10.11
C PHE A 589 -27.63 1.61 -10.63
N SER A 590 -27.99 0.51 -9.96
CA SER A 590 -27.73 -0.86 -10.40
C SER A 590 -29.05 -1.48 -10.86
N GLY A 591 -29.35 -1.39 -12.15
CA GLY A 591 -30.67 -1.73 -12.68
C GLY A 591 -31.77 -0.82 -12.10
N ASN A 592 -32.75 -1.43 -11.43
CA ASN A 592 -33.88 -0.74 -10.78
C ASN A 592 -33.62 -0.39 -9.30
N GLN A 593 -32.40 -0.56 -8.80
CA GLN A 593 -32.06 -0.27 -7.41
C GLN A 593 -31.10 0.92 -7.30
N ALA A 594 -31.42 1.84 -6.38
CA ALA A 594 -30.54 2.91 -5.96
C ALA A 594 -29.60 2.39 -4.88
N VAL A 595 -28.30 2.36 -5.16
CA VAL A 595 -27.26 1.92 -4.23
C VAL A 595 -26.60 3.15 -3.65
N ALA A 596 -26.62 3.26 -2.32
CA ALA A 596 -26.04 4.32 -1.53
C ALA A 596 -24.67 3.91 -0.99
N ASP A 597 -23.64 4.72 -1.25
CA ASP A 597 -22.24 4.49 -0.92
C ASP A 597 -21.69 5.63 -0.03
N SER A 598 -21.14 5.25 1.13
CA SER A 598 -20.37 6.13 2.01
C SER A 598 -18.90 6.09 1.60
N VAL A 599 -18.35 7.26 1.26
CA VAL A 599 -17.03 7.40 0.63
C VAL A 599 -15.94 7.81 1.62
N GLU A 600 -16.34 8.38 2.75
CA GLU A 600 -15.45 8.79 3.84
C GLU A 600 -15.18 7.61 4.79
N ARG A 601 -13.95 7.50 5.29
CA ARG A 601 -13.60 6.51 6.33
C ARG A 601 -14.07 6.94 7.70
N LYS A 602 -14.09 8.26 7.95
CA LYS A 602 -14.45 8.84 9.24
C LYS A 602 -15.50 9.92 9.05
N PHE A 603 -16.40 10.02 10.01
CA PHE A 603 -17.35 11.10 10.03
C PHE A 603 -16.65 12.37 10.54
N PHE A 604 -16.72 13.44 9.76
CA PHE A 604 -16.29 14.76 10.18
C PHE A 604 -17.48 15.49 10.81
N ILE A 605 -17.57 15.47 12.15
CA ILE A 605 -18.76 15.89 12.90
C ILE A 605 -18.42 17.04 13.86
N PRO A 606 -19.30 18.04 14.03
CA PRO A 606 -19.14 19.06 15.06
C PRO A 606 -19.04 18.46 16.46
N ALA A 607 -18.04 18.88 17.23
CA ALA A 607 -17.76 18.29 18.54
C ALA A 607 -18.87 18.58 19.59
N ASN A 608 -19.66 19.64 19.38
CA ASN A 608 -20.82 19.97 20.22
C ASN A 608 -21.99 18.98 20.07
N THR A 609 -21.97 18.08 19.09
CA THR A 609 -22.95 16.99 18.98
C THR A 609 -22.96 16.04 20.18
N VAL A 610 -21.95 16.12 21.05
CA VAL A 610 -21.94 15.46 22.36
C VAL A 610 -23.18 15.76 23.20
N GLU A 611 -23.84 16.90 23.01
CA GLU A 611 -25.09 17.25 23.70
C GLU A 611 -26.28 16.40 23.25
N LEU A 612 -26.17 15.70 22.12
CA LEU A 612 -27.22 14.86 21.54
C LEU A 612 -27.04 13.38 21.89
N ASP A 613 -25.81 12.95 22.19
CA ASP A 613 -25.47 11.58 22.51
C ASP A 613 -24.24 11.52 23.42
N ASP A 614 -24.46 11.17 24.69
CA ASP A 614 -23.41 11.12 25.73
C ASP A 614 -22.27 10.14 25.39
N ARG A 615 -22.51 9.15 24.52
CA ARG A 615 -21.47 8.22 24.06
C ARG A 615 -20.35 8.97 23.35
N LEU A 616 -20.70 10.02 22.60
CA LEU A 616 -19.76 10.79 21.78
C LEU A 616 -18.65 11.45 22.60
N ALA A 617 -18.90 11.82 23.86
CA ALA A 617 -17.90 12.46 24.69
C ALA A 617 -16.61 11.62 24.75
N LYS A 618 -16.75 10.34 25.08
CA LYS A 618 -15.62 9.42 25.15
C LYS A 618 -15.05 9.11 23.77
N LEU A 619 -15.89 8.98 22.75
CA LEU A 619 -15.43 8.67 21.39
C LEU A 619 -14.62 9.82 20.79
N PHE A 620 -15.03 11.05 21.05
CA PHE A 620 -14.34 12.25 20.64
C PHE A 620 -13.04 12.47 21.42
N ASP A 621 -12.97 12.08 22.69
CA ASP A 621 -11.70 12.04 23.45
C ASP A 621 -10.64 11.13 22.77
N HIS A 622 -11.08 10.19 21.93
CA HIS A 622 -10.23 9.28 21.13
C HIS A 622 -10.14 9.63 19.64
N SER A 623 -10.88 10.63 19.17
CA SER A 623 -10.93 11.03 17.75
C SER A 623 -9.81 12.02 17.41
N LYS A 624 -9.54 12.27 16.13
CA LYS A 624 -8.73 13.43 15.75
C LYS A 624 -9.64 14.65 15.71
N CYS A 625 -9.24 15.77 16.31
CA CYS A 625 -10.07 16.97 16.36
C CYS A 625 -9.34 18.19 15.80
N GLU A 626 -10.08 19.15 15.26
CA GLU A 626 -9.59 20.49 14.94
C GLU A 626 -10.33 21.52 15.79
N ASN A 627 -9.67 22.64 16.10
CA ASN A 627 -10.24 23.80 16.80
C ASN A 627 -10.81 23.53 18.20
N VAL A 628 -10.28 22.53 18.93
CA VAL A 628 -10.71 22.29 20.31
C VAL A 628 -10.00 23.16 21.35
N VAL A 629 -10.72 23.54 22.39
CA VAL A 629 -10.21 24.25 23.58
C VAL A 629 -9.68 23.22 24.56
N SER A 630 -8.37 23.15 24.67
CA SER A 630 -7.64 22.17 25.50
C SER A 630 -7.16 22.74 26.83
N ARG A 631 -7.22 24.06 27.03
CA ARG A 631 -6.78 24.74 28.26
C ARG A 631 -7.91 25.57 28.83
N ARG A 632 -8.00 25.59 30.16
CA ARG A 632 -9.05 26.32 30.89
C ARG A 632 -8.95 27.83 30.69
N GLU A 633 -7.74 28.35 30.58
CA GLU A 633 -7.47 29.77 30.29
C GLU A 633 -8.03 30.21 28.93
N ASP A 634 -8.16 29.28 27.97
CA ASP A 634 -8.70 29.51 26.63
C ASP A 634 -10.24 29.33 26.58
N CYS A 635 -10.90 29.06 27.72
CA CYS A 635 -12.34 28.82 27.80
C CYS A 635 -13.13 30.12 27.72
N THR A 636 -13.96 30.26 26.67
CA THR A 636 -14.83 31.41 26.45
C THR A 636 -16.27 31.20 26.90
N ASP A 637 -16.61 30.01 27.40
CA ASP A 637 -17.96 29.68 27.88
C ASP A 637 -18.25 30.32 29.25
N LEU A 638 -18.93 31.47 29.20
CA LEU A 638 -19.35 32.24 30.38
C LEU A 638 -20.44 31.55 31.21
N SER A 639 -21.10 30.52 30.65
CA SER A 639 -22.18 29.78 31.33
C SER A 639 -21.68 28.56 32.10
N CYS A 640 -20.38 28.24 31.99
CA CYS A 640 -19.75 27.13 32.68
C CYS A 640 -19.66 27.40 34.20
N PRO A 641 -20.36 26.64 35.07
CA PRO A 641 -20.38 26.90 36.50
C PRO A 641 -18.98 26.68 37.09
N ILE A 642 -18.49 27.70 37.79
CA ILE A 642 -17.14 27.75 38.35
C ILE A 642 -16.95 26.65 39.42
N GLN A 643 -15.85 25.90 39.27
CA GLN A 643 -15.00 25.23 40.29
C GLN A 643 -15.16 23.74 40.69
N ALA A 644 -16.16 22.95 40.28
CA ALA A 644 -16.18 21.51 40.66
C ALA A 644 -16.40 20.47 39.53
N ASP A 645 -16.90 20.87 38.35
CA ASP A 645 -17.30 19.92 37.29
C ASP A 645 -16.72 20.25 35.90
N CYS A 646 -15.64 21.01 35.83
CA CYS A 646 -14.99 21.29 34.55
C CYS A 646 -14.33 20.02 34.01
N ARG A 647 -14.67 19.62 32.77
CA ARG A 647 -14.06 18.47 32.08
C ARG A 647 -12.54 18.57 32.01
N LEU A 648 -12.00 19.77 31.76
CA LEU A 648 -10.56 20.00 31.72
C LEU A 648 -9.91 19.79 33.08
N ASP A 649 -10.53 20.28 34.17
CA ASP A 649 -10.05 20.03 35.54
C ASP A 649 -10.13 18.54 35.92
N LYS A 650 -11.10 17.81 35.34
CA LYS A 650 -11.27 16.36 35.50
C LYS A 650 -10.38 15.52 34.57
N GLY A 651 -9.45 16.16 33.83
CA GLY A 651 -8.48 15.48 32.99
C GLY A 651 -8.98 15.07 31.61
N ALA A 652 -10.12 15.59 31.14
CA ALA A 652 -10.54 15.42 29.76
C ALA A 652 -9.57 16.16 28.81
N PRO A 653 -9.33 15.64 27.60
CA PRO A 653 -8.37 16.25 26.67
C PRO A 653 -8.79 17.60 26.11
N TYR A 654 -10.09 17.92 26.12
CA TYR A 654 -10.62 19.21 25.72
C TYR A 654 -12.03 19.46 26.28
N CYS A 655 -12.50 20.70 26.13
CA CYS A 655 -13.84 21.12 26.50
C CYS A 655 -14.72 21.26 25.25
N PHE A 656 -15.67 20.35 25.05
CA PHE A 656 -16.62 20.44 23.92
C PHE A 656 -17.45 21.73 23.94
N ARG A 657 -17.86 22.19 25.14
CA ARG A 657 -18.71 23.39 25.32
C ARG A 657 -18.00 24.68 24.91
N ALA A 658 -16.73 24.81 25.27
CA ALA A 658 -15.91 25.95 24.87
C ALA A 658 -15.41 25.86 23.41
N SER A 659 -15.65 24.75 22.72
CA SER A 659 -15.16 24.46 21.37
C SER A 659 -16.27 24.54 20.32
N SER A 660 -16.95 25.68 20.23
CA SER A 660 -18.11 25.85 19.32
C SER A 660 -17.79 25.66 17.84
N GLU A 661 -16.52 25.79 17.44
CA GLU A 661 -16.03 25.59 16.07
C GLU A 661 -15.28 24.27 15.89
N ALA A 662 -15.23 23.40 16.90
CA ALA A 662 -14.50 22.16 16.80
C ALA A 662 -15.20 21.11 15.94
N GLN A 663 -14.38 20.38 15.18
CA GLN A 663 -14.80 19.21 14.43
C GLN A 663 -13.99 18.00 14.90
N ALA A 664 -14.62 16.84 14.95
CA ALA A 664 -14.02 15.57 15.29
C ALA A 664 -14.12 14.60 14.09
N MET A 665 -13.03 13.90 13.79
CA MET A 665 -12.99 12.76 12.87
C MET A 665 -13.31 11.48 13.64
N LEU A 666 -14.59 11.17 13.71
CA LEU A 666 -15.11 9.99 14.39
C LEU A 666 -15.04 8.77 13.47
N ASP A 667 -14.43 7.68 13.94
CA ASP A 667 -14.60 6.39 13.27
C ASP A 667 -16.05 5.89 13.50
N PRO A 668 -16.85 5.72 12.45
CA PRO A 668 -18.26 5.35 12.59
C PRO A 668 -18.46 3.97 13.24
N ALA A 669 -17.47 3.07 13.15
CA ALA A 669 -17.54 1.77 13.81
C ALA A 669 -17.48 1.87 15.35
N TRP A 670 -17.12 3.02 15.91
CA TRP A 670 -17.09 3.21 17.37
C TRP A 670 -18.47 3.48 17.97
N LEU A 671 -19.47 3.88 17.17
CA LEU A 671 -20.82 4.20 17.67
C LEU A 671 -21.56 2.96 18.19
N ALA A 672 -21.36 1.79 17.56
CA ALA A 672 -22.02 0.53 17.95
C ALA A 672 -21.19 -0.76 17.63
N GLY A 673 -19.86 -0.64 17.48
CA GLY A 673 -18.97 -1.74 17.10
C GLY A 673 -18.91 -1.99 15.58
N LYS A 674 -18.20 -3.05 15.14
CA LYS A 674 -18.04 -3.37 13.70
C LYS A 674 -19.37 -3.60 12.95
N GLN A 675 -20.44 -3.93 13.66
CA GLN A 675 -21.79 -4.08 13.10
C GLN A 675 -22.60 -2.77 13.13
N GLY A 676 -22.04 -1.66 13.62
CA GLY A 676 -22.72 -0.37 13.75
C GLY A 676 -22.59 0.56 12.54
N TYR A 677 -21.87 0.15 11.49
CA TYR A 677 -21.60 0.99 10.32
C TYR A 677 -21.86 0.23 9.01
N ALA A 678 -22.64 0.84 8.12
CA ALA A 678 -22.96 0.32 6.80
C ALA A 678 -22.36 1.23 5.71
N ARG A 679 -21.32 0.75 5.03
CA ARG A 679 -20.68 1.53 3.96
C ARG A 679 -21.54 1.60 2.69
N ARG A 680 -22.11 0.47 2.28
CA ARG A 680 -22.94 0.33 1.08
C ARG A 680 -24.29 -0.27 1.44
N THR A 681 -25.36 0.33 0.94
CA THR A 681 -26.75 -0.06 1.23
C THR A 681 -27.63 0.15 0.00
N ASN A 682 -28.80 -0.48 0.00
CA ASN A 682 -29.86 -0.17 -0.94
C ASN A 682 -30.68 1.01 -0.38
N LEU A 683 -30.69 2.14 -1.06
CA LEU A 683 -31.46 3.30 -0.65
C LEU A 683 -32.95 3.02 -0.80
N LYS A 684 -33.66 2.94 0.33
CA LYS A 684 -35.09 2.63 0.38
C LYS A 684 -35.94 3.89 0.42
N SER A 685 -35.50 4.91 1.16
CA SER A 685 -36.31 6.09 1.44
C SER A 685 -35.51 7.39 1.50
N LEU A 686 -36.07 8.43 0.91
CA LEU A 686 -35.60 9.80 1.00
C LEU A 686 -36.56 10.60 1.87
N VAL A 687 -36.08 11.09 3.01
CA VAL A 687 -36.89 11.86 3.96
C VAL A 687 -36.52 13.33 3.89
N ILE A 688 -37.46 14.15 3.42
CA ILE A 688 -37.36 15.61 3.45
C ILE A 688 -37.93 16.09 4.78
N LEU A 689 -37.13 16.85 5.54
CA LEU A 689 -37.52 17.33 6.85
C LEU A 689 -38.11 18.74 6.78
N ARG A 690 -39.18 18.95 7.55
CA ARG A 690 -39.71 20.25 7.95
C ARG A 690 -39.85 20.30 9.47
N ASN A 691 -40.05 21.49 10.02
CA ASN A 691 -40.24 21.67 11.45
C ASN A 691 -41.28 22.77 11.70
N ASP A 692 -42.51 22.35 12.01
CA ASP A 692 -43.62 23.24 12.36
C ASP A 692 -44.59 22.57 13.34
N ARG A 693 -45.56 23.33 13.87
CA ARG A 693 -46.46 22.86 14.94
C ARG A 693 -47.78 22.25 14.46
N VAL A 694 -48.12 22.40 13.19
CA VAL A 694 -49.49 22.15 12.69
C VAL A 694 -49.57 21.01 11.68
N SER A 695 -48.46 20.74 11.02
CA SER A 695 -48.34 19.73 9.99
C SER A 695 -48.33 18.29 10.52
N PRO A 696 -48.90 17.31 9.77
CA PRO A 696 -48.79 15.89 10.10
C PRO A 696 -47.35 15.40 10.25
N ALA A 697 -47.15 14.37 11.07
CA ALA A 697 -45.85 13.76 11.37
C ALA A 697 -45.13 13.23 10.14
N VAL A 698 -45.82 12.46 9.30
CA VAL A 698 -45.28 11.85 8.08
C VAL A 698 -46.30 11.98 6.95
N VAL A 699 -45.84 12.41 5.77
CA VAL A 699 -46.62 12.45 4.54
C VAL A 699 -45.79 11.81 3.43
N GLU A 700 -46.32 10.79 2.75
CA GLU A 700 -45.69 10.25 1.54
C GLU A 700 -45.90 11.22 0.37
N LEU A 701 -44.81 11.67 -0.24
CA LEU A 701 -44.82 12.66 -1.32
C LEU A 701 -44.92 11.96 -2.67
N LYS A 702 -45.71 12.56 -3.57
CA LYS A 702 -45.64 12.20 -4.99
C LYS A 702 -44.33 12.70 -5.60
N LYS A 703 -43.83 11.99 -6.61
CA LYS A 703 -42.58 12.30 -7.31
C LYS A 703 -42.43 13.78 -7.70
N ASP A 704 -43.44 14.35 -8.34
CA ASP A 704 -43.38 15.75 -8.83
C ASP A 704 -43.44 16.79 -7.69
N GLU A 705 -44.00 16.43 -6.54
CA GLU A 705 -44.02 17.29 -5.36
C GLU A 705 -42.65 17.24 -4.65
N ALA A 706 -42.10 16.05 -4.45
CA ALA A 706 -40.76 15.87 -3.89
C ALA A 706 -39.69 16.57 -4.74
N LEU A 707 -39.76 16.44 -6.07
CA LEU A 707 -38.81 17.07 -6.98
C LEU A 707 -38.87 18.61 -6.88
N ARG A 708 -40.07 19.20 -6.84
CA ARG A 708 -40.23 20.65 -6.66
C ARG A 708 -39.64 21.16 -5.34
N ILE A 709 -39.83 20.41 -4.25
CA ILE A 709 -39.25 20.76 -2.93
C ILE A 709 -37.73 20.65 -2.93
N LEU A 710 -37.19 19.62 -3.58
CA LEU A 710 -35.74 19.45 -3.72
C LEU A 710 -35.15 20.59 -4.56
N GLU A 711 -35.75 20.92 -5.70
CA GLU A 711 -35.28 22.02 -6.57
C GLU A 711 -35.32 23.38 -5.88
N SER A 712 -36.39 23.68 -5.14
CA SER A 712 -36.50 24.95 -4.40
C SER A 712 -35.51 25.02 -3.23
N GLY A 713 -35.13 23.88 -2.66
CA GLY A 713 -34.36 23.82 -1.42
C GLY A 713 -35.15 24.29 -0.18
N GLU A 714 -36.47 24.41 -0.29
CA GLU A 714 -37.37 24.86 0.78
C GLU A 714 -38.61 23.95 0.84
N PRO A 715 -38.84 23.22 1.95
CA PRO A 715 -40.09 22.48 2.15
C PRO A 715 -41.25 23.43 2.49
N ALA A 716 -42.44 23.13 1.97
CA ALA A 716 -43.64 23.94 2.19
C ALA A 716 -43.95 24.12 3.69
N GLY A 717 -44.16 25.37 4.11
CA GLY A 717 -44.54 25.73 5.49
C GLY A 717 -43.38 25.83 6.49
N ALA A 718 -42.12 25.69 6.05
CA ALA A 718 -40.99 25.79 6.95
C ALA A 718 -40.71 27.23 7.41
N VAL A 719 -40.42 27.41 8.71
CA VAL A 719 -40.04 28.70 9.29
C VAL A 719 -38.71 29.16 8.67
N ARG A 720 -38.72 30.30 7.97
CA ARG A 720 -37.48 30.92 7.45
C ARG A 720 -36.63 31.41 8.62
N THR A 721 -35.44 30.85 8.79
CA THR A 721 -34.38 31.51 9.56
C THR A 721 -33.92 32.73 8.77
N SER A 722 -33.88 33.91 9.40
CA SER A 722 -33.48 35.16 8.76
C SER A 722 -32.12 35.05 8.08
N GLY A 723 -32.07 35.33 6.78
CA GLY A 723 -30.82 35.40 5.99
C GLY A 723 -30.36 34.11 5.31
N ALA A 724 -31.05 32.98 5.45
CA ALA A 724 -30.70 31.76 4.70
C ALA A 724 -31.09 31.89 3.21
N ARG A 725 -30.13 31.71 2.30
CA ARG A 725 -30.41 31.60 0.86
C ARG A 725 -30.91 30.19 0.53
N PRO A 726 -31.91 30.04 -0.36
CA PRO A 726 -32.32 28.73 -0.86
C PRO A 726 -31.12 27.97 -1.44
N GLN A 727 -30.98 26.70 -1.08
CA GLN A 727 -29.93 25.82 -1.61
C GLN A 727 -30.61 24.72 -2.43
N PRO A 728 -30.57 24.79 -3.78
CA PRO A 728 -31.11 23.74 -4.62
C PRO A 728 -30.59 22.37 -4.19
N PHE A 729 -31.50 21.41 -4.11
CA PHE A 729 -31.28 20.03 -3.68
C PHE A 729 -30.71 19.89 -2.27
N PHE A 730 -30.78 20.95 -1.45
CA PHE A 730 -30.17 21.05 -0.13
C PHE A 730 -28.65 20.77 -0.12
N ASN A 731 -27.96 20.98 -1.24
CA ASN A 731 -26.57 20.57 -1.40
C ASN A 731 -25.61 21.77 -1.56
N PRO A 732 -24.90 22.19 -0.49
CA PRO A 732 -23.92 23.27 -0.54
C PRO A 732 -22.56 22.86 -1.16
N HIS A 733 -22.39 21.59 -1.54
CA HIS A 733 -21.19 21.06 -2.19
C HIS A 733 -21.23 21.21 -3.71
N LEU A 734 -22.35 21.67 -4.29
CA LEU A 734 -22.43 21.99 -5.72
C LEU A 734 -21.54 23.20 -6.02
N LEU A 735 -20.39 22.96 -6.64
CA LEU A 735 -19.41 24.01 -6.95
C LEU A 735 -19.84 24.85 -8.15
N VAL A 736 -20.42 24.21 -9.17
CA VAL A 736 -20.89 24.86 -10.40
C VAL A 736 -22.41 24.88 -10.40
N ILE A 737 -23.00 26.06 -10.32
CA ILE A 737 -24.46 26.24 -10.34
C ILE A 737 -24.84 27.04 -11.59
N ASN A 738 -25.25 26.34 -12.64
CA ASN A 738 -25.83 26.88 -13.87
C ASN A 738 -27.02 26.01 -14.31
N GLU A 739 -27.79 26.43 -15.32
CA GLU A 739 -29.00 25.71 -15.77
C GLU A 739 -28.70 24.26 -16.20
N ASP A 740 -27.57 24.02 -16.87
CA ASP A 740 -27.18 22.68 -17.33
C ASP A 740 -26.91 21.74 -16.14
N LYS A 741 -26.16 22.22 -15.15
CA LYS A 741 -25.85 21.48 -13.92
C LYS A 741 -27.11 21.23 -13.08
N LEU A 742 -27.98 22.22 -12.97
CA LEU A 742 -29.28 22.04 -12.32
C LEU A 742 -30.15 21.03 -13.07
N ALA A 743 -30.13 21.02 -14.40
CA ALA A 743 -30.85 20.01 -15.19
C ALA A 743 -30.34 18.58 -14.94
N ILE A 744 -29.03 18.38 -14.79
CA ILE A 744 -28.45 17.07 -14.42
C ILE A 744 -28.94 16.63 -13.04
N GLN A 745 -28.96 17.54 -12.06
CA GLN A 745 -29.49 17.27 -10.72
C GLN A 745 -30.99 16.90 -10.77
N ARG A 746 -31.79 17.64 -11.56
CA ARG A 746 -33.21 17.32 -11.80
C ARG A 746 -33.39 15.91 -12.36
N MET A 747 -32.59 15.52 -13.35
CA MET A 747 -32.63 14.18 -13.94
C MET A 747 -32.27 13.09 -12.92
N PHE A 748 -31.21 13.32 -12.13
CA PHE A 748 -30.79 12.40 -11.08
C PHE A 748 -31.88 12.19 -10.02
N PHE A 749 -32.42 13.27 -9.44
CA PHE A 749 -33.47 13.17 -8.42
C PHE A 749 -34.78 12.62 -8.99
N SER A 750 -35.13 12.96 -10.24
CA SER A 750 -36.29 12.36 -10.92
C SER A 750 -36.15 10.85 -11.08
N ARG A 751 -34.95 10.36 -11.43
CA ARG A 751 -34.68 8.91 -11.50
C ARG A 751 -34.72 8.27 -10.11
N LEU A 752 -34.08 8.90 -9.13
CA LEU A 752 -34.04 8.42 -7.75
C LEU A 752 -35.45 8.26 -7.16
N LEU A 753 -36.30 9.29 -7.28
CA LEU A 753 -37.68 9.29 -6.80
C LEU A 753 -38.58 8.27 -7.53
N GLY A 754 -38.13 7.71 -8.66
CA GLY A 754 -38.79 6.58 -9.31
C GLY A 754 -38.45 5.22 -8.69
N GLN A 755 -37.41 5.14 -7.85
CA GLN A 755 -36.91 3.90 -7.25
C GLN A 755 -37.03 3.85 -5.73
N VAL A 756 -37.20 5.01 -5.08
CA VAL A 756 -37.25 5.13 -3.62
C VAL A 756 -38.54 5.83 -3.20
N LYS A 757 -39.03 5.50 -2.00
CA LYS A 757 -40.15 6.24 -1.41
C LYS A 757 -39.66 7.58 -0.89
N CYS A 758 -40.43 8.65 -1.09
CA CYS A 758 -40.10 9.96 -0.55
C CYS A 758 -41.14 10.41 0.47
N TYR A 759 -40.66 10.87 1.61
CA TYR A 759 -41.51 11.29 2.72
C TYR A 759 -41.19 12.72 3.13
N LEU A 760 -42.21 13.52 3.40
CA LEU A 760 -42.10 14.77 4.12
C LEU A 760 -42.37 14.51 5.60
N VAL A 761 -41.34 14.64 6.43
CA VAL A 761 -41.42 14.37 7.86
C VAL A 761 -41.34 15.68 8.65
N ASN A 762 -42.30 15.89 9.54
CA ASN A 762 -42.29 17.01 10.47
C ASN A 762 -41.53 16.66 11.74
N SER A 763 -40.27 17.08 11.84
CA SER A 763 -39.40 16.86 13.00
C SER A 763 -39.92 17.49 14.30
N GLY A 764 -40.92 18.38 14.21
CA GLY A 764 -41.56 19.00 15.38
C GLY A 764 -42.54 18.08 16.10
N VAL A 765 -43.08 17.07 15.41
CA VAL A 765 -44.13 16.19 15.96
C VAL A 765 -43.89 14.69 15.70
N ALA A 766 -43.02 14.32 14.75
CA ALA A 766 -42.71 12.92 14.44
C ALA A 766 -41.95 12.23 15.59
N THR A 767 -42.31 10.98 15.86
CA THR A 767 -41.67 10.13 16.87
C THR A 767 -40.54 9.30 16.26
N PRO A 768 -39.61 8.76 17.07
CA PRO A 768 -38.61 7.81 16.59
C PRO A 768 -39.23 6.56 15.93
N ALA A 769 -40.38 6.09 16.41
CA ALA A 769 -41.10 4.96 15.83
C ALA A 769 -41.62 5.28 14.42
N ASP A 770 -42.13 6.50 14.21
CA ASP A 770 -42.56 6.95 12.88
C ASP A 770 -41.41 6.89 11.88
N LEU A 771 -40.22 7.37 12.27
CA LEU A 771 -39.02 7.34 11.42
C LEU A 771 -38.46 5.92 11.21
N GLN A 772 -38.47 5.07 12.25
CA GLN A 772 -38.03 3.68 12.13
C GLN A 772 -38.93 2.88 11.18
N SER A 773 -40.22 3.19 11.11
CA SER A 773 -41.14 2.54 10.16
C SER A 773 -40.80 2.79 8.69
N LEU A 774 -39.97 3.80 8.41
CA LEU A 774 -39.53 4.17 7.07
C LEU A 774 -38.23 3.45 6.65
N LEU A 775 -37.49 2.86 7.59
CA LEU A 775 -36.35 1.94 7.35
C LEU A 775 -36.84 0.57 6.89
#